data_AF-A0A6B1D3Z7-F1
#
_entry.id   AF-A0A6B1D3Z7-F1
#
_cell.length_a   1.000
_cell.length_b   1.000
_cell.length_c   1.000
_cell.angle_alpha   90.00
_cell.angle_beta   90.00
_cell.angle_gamma   90.00
#
_symmetry.space_group_name_H-M   'P 1'
#
loop_
_entity.id
_entity.type
_entity.pdbx_description
1 polymer ?
#
loop_
_entity_poly.entity_id
_entity_poly.type
_entity_poly.pdbx_seq_one_letter_code
_entity_poly.pdbx_strand_id
1 'polypeptide(L)'
;MMGRNGPWSRSDSQREFADGGISPICSRKSRKLMSAGKVLFFMLNGLCKSVRRAGARRAAIALVLLLAVLLVMGCSGEDSEEAELGLENLPFGFDELEAPPLDDLVAGRLGPRPEGSIKTVVEHYLQQYQPNGSLPKLFETTRVYDRNGVLLAEFFEEGRRTWVTLDQISPALISATVATEDASFFTNRGVDSRRIVGAAIQNVQAQSITSGASTITMQLARNLFLAPEDRFEQTIDRKLYEIGLAHDLTILFNKDELLEIYLNLVNYGHLAYGPEAAAQVYFGKSAIDLNWAEATILAGVPQQPASFDLFRNFDAAKQRQRIVLDLLVRHEFLSQEKADAIFDEEIFLVGSSEEQDYLAPHFVLYVEKALERRMAEALGIENGRWKMRRSGMHIITSLDMPMQVLAEQELKAWIDKVGKAYQMSNGALVAIQPQTGEILAMVGGIDFNEEDAGQVNLSVSLRQPGSSFKPILYAAALSQDLISPATVIWDTPTAYSVGMGHFYSPRNYDRTFHGPVTVRTALANSYNVPAVKLLASLGNERLVSKAKEFGITSLTREPNSYGLSLSLGAGEVSLLELTNAFRTFANDGLYSPPQFALFMVDDLGRYRSPPPVGRKRIISEGVAFQLTDILSDNEARKPAFGANSRLKLSRPAAAKTGTTTNFKDNWTVGFTKYLAAGVWTGNSDGTPMWGNSGAAGAAPLWHNFMEAVIADKGMRELIGAPDDPGLWAFDVPASVVQLPDCPPAVRCRTGGEYFTSSWLSKTRGNGLLAGTVVTGKTLPTHFARANDFVDFSYCTVDESAGAVNGGRTNSLPETRSLLRLSSWVGLAFPPGYSTVGRPLPPMPEIQVDEDENALNSPPPEYREDLVYIPATELEKFRLLSYSMKEGIPVSLGSCSDLRYYTARAGDNWAGLARAYGLPETVLRGANLHVEGSLYGERLLLPRAIPIRLHAESMIHEVQSGDSWVIIAAKYDIPISLLRAANPNAIRPYYILRPGDLLHIPENLEIYQNPFE
;
A
#
# COMPACT_ATOMS: atom_id res chain seq x y z
N MET A 1 -28.53 -38.95 -76.12
CA MET A 1 -29.14 -39.46 -77.37
C MET A 1 -28.96 -40.98 -77.40
N MET A 2 -30.03 -41.68 -77.78
CA MET A 2 -30.25 -43.14 -77.84
C MET A 2 -29.16 -43.91 -78.62
N GLY A 3 -28.91 -45.21 -78.48
CA GLY A 3 -29.55 -46.36 -77.80
C GLY A 3 -28.58 -47.57 -77.86
N ARG A 4 -28.56 -48.50 -76.88
CA ARG A 4 -29.34 -49.76 -76.80
C ARG A 4 -29.31 -50.58 -78.11
N ASN A 5 -29.07 -51.90 -78.17
CA ASN A 5 -28.99 -52.97 -77.18
C ASN A 5 -28.54 -54.30 -77.86
N GLY A 6 -27.63 -55.05 -77.21
CA GLY A 6 -27.60 -56.52 -77.04
C GLY A 6 -27.37 -57.46 -78.24
N PRO A 7 -27.27 -58.80 -78.02
CA PRO A 7 -26.96 -59.53 -76.79
C PRO A 7 -25.96 -60.73 -76.94
N TRP A 8 -25.38 -61.13 -75.80
CA TRP A 8 -24.91 -62.48 -75.34
C TRP A 8 -24.55 -63.60 -76.35
N SER A 9 -23.32 -64.13 -76.29
CA SER A 9 -22.98 -65.37 -75.54
C SER A 9 -21.59 -65.98 -75.90
N ARG A 10 -20.98 -66.58 -74.86
CA ARG A 10 -20.11 -67.78 -74.79
C ARG A 10 -18.80 -67.94 -75.62
N SER A 11 -17.76 -68.22 -74.82
CA SER A 11 -16.80 -69.36 -74.87
C SER A 11 -15.37 -69.13 -75.36
N ASP A 12 -14.51 -69.94 -74.71
CA ASP A 12 -13.22 -70.48 -75.13
C ASP A 12 -11.98 -69.59 -74.92
N SER A 13 -11.07 -69.93 -73.98
CA SER A 13 -10.10 -71.05 -73.94
C SER A 13 -8.71 -70.49 -74.30
N GLN A 14 -7.77 -70.46 -73.35
CA GLN A 14 -6.63 -71.37 -73.24
C GLN A 14 -5.37 -70.95 -74.03
N ARG A 15 -4.22 -71.21 -73.36
CA ARG A 15 -2.82 -71.36 -73.89
C ARG A 15 -2.10 -70.06 -74.24
N GLU A 16 -0.78 -69.92 -74.09
CA GLU A 16 0.38 -70.78 -73.79
C GLU A 16 1.51 -69.80 -73.38
N PHE A 17 2.23 -69.99 -72.26
CA PHE A 17 3.57 -70.61 -72.13
C PHE A 17 4.78 -69.86 -72.71
N ALA A 18 5.81 -69.77 -71.85
CA ALA A 18 7.26 -69.84 -72.14
C ALA A 18 7.88 -68.63 -72.89
N ASP A 19 9.10 -68.13 -72.67
CA ASP A 19 10.34 -68.50 -71.98
C ASP A 19 11.10 -67.16 -71.76
N GLY A 20 12.05 -66.95 -70.86
CA GLY A 20 12.81 -67.86 -70.01
C GLY A 20 13.92 -67.12 -69.24
N GLY A 21 14.73 -67.92 -68.54
CA GLY A 21 16.12 -67.58 -68.20
C GLY A 21 16.38 -66.88 -66.86
N ILE A 22 16.33 -67.64 -65.75
CA ILE A 22 16.97 -67.29 -64.48
C ILE A 22 18.15 -68.25 -64.24
N SER A 23 19.29 -67.73 -63.73
CA SER A 23 20.07 -68.23 -62.57
C SER A 23 21.59 -68.02 -62.74
N PRO A 24 22.43 -67.94 -61.67
CA PRO A 24 22.17 -67.78 -60.23
C PRO A 24 22.86 -66.52 -59.65
N ILE A 25 22.47 -65.97 -58.49
CA ILE A 25 23.01 -66.33 -57.17
C ILE A 25 22.02 -65.87 -56.10
N CYS A 26 21.65 -66.79 -55.23
CA CYS A 26 20.71 -66.60 -54.13
C CYS A 26 21.49 -66.40 -52.83
N SER A 27 21.11 -65.41 -51.99
CA SER A 27 21.37 -65.50 -50.55
C SER A 27 20.17 -65.02 -49.71
N ARG A 28 19.65 -65.97 -48.93
CA ARG A 28 18.88 -65.98 -47.66
C ARG A 28 17.89 -64.88 -47.23
N LYS A 29 17.82 -63.65 -47.78
CA LYS A 29 16.88 -62.60 -47.31
C LYS A 29 15.42 -62.78 -47.78
N SER A 30 15.19 -63.52 -48.87
CA SER A 30 13.87 -63.65 -49.51
C SER A 30 12.89 -64.64 -48.84
N ARG A 31 13.35 -65.52 -47.94
CA ARG A 31 12.44 -66.46 -47.23
C ARG A 31 11.68 -65.85 -46.06
N LYS A 32 12.18 -64.77 -45.43
CA LYS A 32 11.46 -64.07 -44.33
C LYS A 32 10.38 -63.11 -44.83
N LEU A 33 10.53 -62.53 -46.02
CA LEU A 33 9.51 -61.69 -46.65
C LEU A 33 8.30 -62.51 -47.13
N MET A 34 8.50 -63.74 -47.61
CA MET A 34 7.40 -64.63 -47.97
C MET A 34 6.60 -65.17 -46.75
N SER A 35 7.20 -65.25 -45.56
CA SER A 35 6.44 -65.61 -44.34
C SER A 35 5.61 -64.44 -43.81
N ALA A 36 6.11 -63.20 -43.92
CA ALA A 36 5.34 -62.00 -43.56
C ALA A 36 4.14 -61.78 -44.50
N GLY A 37 4.32 -61.99 -45.81
CA GLY A 37 3.24 -61.90 -46.80
C GLY A 37 2.14 -62.96 -46.61
N LYS A 38 2.50 -64.19 -46.19
CA LYS A 38 1.50 -65.23 -45.88
C LYS A 38 0.71 -64.92 -44.60
N VAL A 39 1.36 -64.39 -43.57
CA VAL A 39 0.67 -63.95 -42.34
C VAL A 39 -0.26 -62.77 -42.62
N LEU A 40 0.17 -61.81 -43.45
CA LEU A 40 -0.64 -60.67 -43.89
C LEU A 40 -1.87 -61.11 -44.71
N PHE A 41 -1.70 -62.08 -45.62
CA PHE A 41 -2.80 -62.66 -46.41
C PHE A 41 -3.82 -63.43 -45.55
N PHE A 42 -3.35 -64.14 -44.51
CA PHE A 42 -4.25 -64.80 -43.55
C PHE A 42 -4.97 -63.81 -42.62
N MET A 43 -4.31 -62.73 -42.21
CA MET A 43 -4.94 -61.66 -41.42
C MET A 43 -5.98 -60.89 -42.24
N LEU A 44 -5.68 -60.55 -43.50
CA LEU A 44 -6.62 -59.90 -44.41
C LEU A 44 -7.83 -60.78 -44.73
N ASN A 45 -7.63 -62.10 -44.91
CA ASN A 45 -8.74 -63.05 -45.05
C ASN A 45 -9.57 -63.21 -43.76
N GLY A 46 -8.93 -63.11 -42.59
CA GLY A 46 -9.60 -63.11 -41.29
C GLY A 46 -10.47 -61.88 -41.09
N LEU A 47 -9.96 -60.68 -41.44
CA LEU A 47 -10.73 -59.44 -41.46
C LEU A 47 -11.90 -59.54 -42.46
N CYS A 48 -11.67 -59.97 -43.71
CA CYS A 48 -12.73 -60.13 -44.71
C CYS A 48 -13.85 -61.08 -44.27
N LYS A 49 -13.54 -62.12 -43.47
CA LYS A 49 -14.56 -63.02 -42.90
C LYS A 49 -15.36 -62.37 -41.76
N SER A 50 -14.76 -61.48 -40.95
CA SER A 50 -15.48 -60.75 -39.90
C SER A 50 -16.28 -59.55 -40.44
N VAL A 51 -15.83 -58.93 -41.55
CA VAL A 51 -16.53 -57.84 -42.27
C VAL A 51 -17.92 -58.26 -42.75
N ARG A 52 -18.14 -59.54 -43.09
CA ARG A 52 -19.47 -60.04 -43.48
C ARG A 52 -20.51 -60.01 -42.35
N ARG A 53 -20.13 -59.76 -41.10
CA ARG A 53 -21.03 -59.76 -39.93
C ARG A 53 -21.10 -58.42 -39.16
N ALA A 54 -20.27 -57.43 -39.50
CA ALA A 54 -20.24 -56.13 -38.85
C ALA A 54 -20.14 -55.02 -39.90
N GLY A 55 -20.97 -53.98 -39.80
CA GLY A 55 -21.21 -52.98 -40.86
C GLY A 55 -19.95 -52.44 -41.56
N ALA A 56 -20.02 -52.37 -42.90
CA ALA A 56 -18.93 -52.10 -43.84
C ALA A 56 -18.08 -50.85 -43.52
N ARG A 57 -18.70 -49.79 -42.97
CA ARG A 57 -18.01 -48.55 -42.61
C ARG A 57 -16.89 -48.77 -41.59
N ARG A 58 -17.11 -49.56 -40.52
CA ARG A 58 -16.12 -49.70 -39.42
C ARG A 58 -14.91 -50.56 -39.81
N ALA A 59 -15.09 -51.51 -40.73
CA ALA A 59 -14.00 -52.32 -41.24
C ALA A 59 -13.11 -51.55 -42.24
N ALA A 60 -13.70 -50.65 -43.03
CA ALA A 60 -12.93 -49.73 -43.89
C ALA A 60 -12.03 -48.81 -43.04
N ILE A 61 -12.53 -48.29 -41.91
CA ILE A 61 -11.75 -47.45 -40.98
C ILE A 61 -10.52 -48.20 -40.43
N ALA A 62 -10.71 -49.45 -40.02
CA ALA A 62 -9.61 -50.29 -39.53
C ALA A 62 -8.54 -50.51 -40.62
N LEU A 63 -8.96 -50.71 -41.87
CA LEU A 63 -8.07 -50.90 -43.00
C LEU A 63 -7.29 -49.62 -43.36
N VAL A 64 -7.95 -48.45 -43.32
CA VAL A 64 -7.33 -47.13 -43.58
C VAL A 64 -6.28 -46.81 -42.52
N LEU A 65 -6.59 -47.00 -41.23
CA LEU A 65 -5.61 -46.81 -40.16
C LEU A 65 -4.43 -47.78 -40.27
N LEU A 66 -4.66 -49.02 -40.69
CA LEU A 66 -3.60 -50.00 -40.91
C LEU A 66 -2.68 -49.59 -42.07
N LEU A 67 -3.26 -49.15 -43.18
CA LEU A 67 -2.54 -48.69 -44.36
C LEU A 67 -1.70 -47.45 -44.05
N ALA A 68 -2.25 -46.50 -43.29
CA ALA A 68 -1.50 -45.33 -42.84
C ALA A 68 -0.30 -45.68 -41.95
N VAL A 69 -0.47 -46.62 -41.01
CA VAL A 69 0.64 -47.13 -40.18
C VAL A 69 1.71 -47.78 -41.05
N LEU A 70 1.31 -48.56 -42.05
CA LEU A 70 2.25 -49.22 -42.98
C LEU A 70 2.98 -48.21 -43.89
N LEU A 71 2.30 -47.14 -44.32
CA LEU A 71 2.89 -46.06 -45.11
C LEU A 71 3.92 -45.26 -44.29
N VAL A 72 3.56 -44.85 -43.07
CA VAL A 72 4.47 -44.12 -42.16
C VAL A 72 5.67 -44.99 -41.77
N MET A 73 5.48 -46.29 -41.55
CA MET A 73 6.58 -47.23 -41.27
C MET A 73 7.43 -47.57 -42.50
N GLY A 74 6.87 -47.46 -43.71
CA GLY A 74 7.51 -47.81 -44.98
C GLY A 74 8.42 -46.75 -45.57
N CYS A 75 8.24 -45.47 -45.24
CA CYS A 75 9.01 -44.35 -45.79
C CYS A 75 10.39 -44.12 -45.14
N SER A 76 11.00 -45.15 -44.54
CA SER A 76 12.38 -45.07 -44.02
C SER A 76 13.31 -46.02 -44.78
N GLY A 77 13.56 -45.67 -46.05
CA GLY A 77 14.56 -46.32 -46.89
C GLY A 77 14.77 -45.51 -48.16
N GLU A 78 16.00 -45.02 -48.36
CA GLU A 78 16.47 -44.66 -49.70
C GLU A 78 16.33 -45.91 -50.60
N ASP A 79 15.90 -45.69 -51.85
CA ASP A 79 15.58 -46.67 -52.90
C ASP A 79 14.21 -47.36 -52.81
N SER A 80 13.21 -46.77 -53.48
CA SER A 80 12.07 -47.53 -54.01
C SER A 80 11.62 -46.97 -55.36
N GLU A 81 12.04 -47.64 -56.43
CA GLU A 81 11.34 -47.62 -57.72
C GLU A 81 9.90 -48.15 -57.56
N GLU A 82 9.04 -47.65 -58.44
CA GLU A 82 7.60 -47.92 -58.55
C GLU A 82 7.22 -49.39 -58.36
N ALA A 83 6.34 -49.65 -57.40
CA ALA A 83 5.60 -50.90 -57.30
C ALA A 83 4.10 -50.59 -57.33
N GLU A 84 3.51 -50.65 -58.53
CA GLU A 84 2.06 -50.67 -58.73
C GLU A 84 1.46 -51.92 -58.07
N LEU A 85 0.77 -51.73 -56.95
CA LEU A 85 -0.11 -52.76 -56.37
C LEU A 85 -1.48 -52.68 -57.05
N GLY A 86 -1.70 -53.55 -58.03
CA GLY A 86 -2.98 -53.71 -58.73
C GLY A 86 -4.14 -54.02 -57.76
N LEU A 87 -4.96 -53.00 -57.50
CA LEU A 87 -6.14 -53.03 -56.63
C LEU A 87 -7.48 -53.10 -57.41
N GLU A 88 -7.45 -53.36 -58.72
CA GLU A 88 -8.63 -53.23 -59.60
C GLU A 88 -9.65 -54.39 -59.58
N ASN A 89 -9.51 -55.40 -58.71
CA ASN A 89 -10.39 -56.59 -58.73
C ASN A 89 -11.10 -56.91 -57.40
N LEU A 90 -11.51 -55.89 -56.63
CA LEU A 90 -12.42 -56.07 -55.48
C LEU A 90 -13.86 -55.66 -55.85
N PRO A 91 -14.88 -56.52 -55.61
CA PRO A 91 -16.25 -56.26 -56.02
C PRO A 91 -16.99 -55.46 -54.94
N PHE A 92 -16.61 -54.20 -54.72
CA PHE A 92 -17.38 -53.25 -53.91
C PHE A 92 -17.15 -51.83 -54.46
N GLY A 93 -18.22 -51.15 -54.86
CA GLY A 93 -18.15 -49.74 -55.29
C GLY A 93 -17.76 -48.85 -54.12
N PHE A 94 -16.67 -48.09 -54.28
CA PHE A 94 -16.12 -47.14 -53.33
C PHE A 94 -16.41 -45.67 -53.74
N ASP A 95 -17.56 -45.40 -54.37
CA ASP A 95 -17.86 -44.05 -54.92
C ASP A 95 -18.42 -43.04 -53.89
N GLU A 96 -18.32 -43.28 -52.57
CA GLU A 96 -18.76 -42.33 -51.53
C GLU A 96 -17.78 -42.14 -50.36
N LEU A 97 -16.49 -42.41 -50.58
CA LEU A 97 -15.42 -42.00 -49.68
C LEU A 97 -14.38 -41.29 -50.53
N GLU A 98 -14.50 -39.96 -50.65
CA GLU A 98 -13.36 -39.14 -51.08
C GLU A 98 -12.22 -39.43 -50.09
N ALA A 99 -11.24 -40.22 -50.53
CA ALA A 99 -9.97 -40.31 -49.83
C ALA A 99 -9.35 -38.91 -49.90
N PRO A 100 -8.95 -38.31 -48.76
CA PRO A 100 -8.30 -37.02 -48.78
C PRO A 100 -7.03 -37.12 -49.66
N PRO A 101 -6.71 -36.07 -50.43
CA PRO A 101 -5.53 -36.08 -51.29
C PRO A 101 -4.29 -36.40 -50.44
N LEU A 102 -3.50 -37.38 -50.89
CA LEU A 102 -2.32 -37.89 -50.18
C LEU A 102 -1.28 -36.80 -49.86
N ASP A 103 -1.34 -35.66 -50.55
CA ASP A 103 -0.42 -34.53 -50.35
C ASP A 103 -0.61 -33.83 -48.99
N ASP A 104 -1.80 -33.88 -48.38
CA ASP A 104 -2.03 -33.31 -47.03
C ASP A 104 -1.41 -34.15 -45.90
N LEU A 105 -1.12 -35.44 -46.13
CA LEU A 105 -0.42 -36.29 -45.16
C LEU A 105 1.09 -35.98 -45.10
N VAL A 106 1.63 -35.28 -46.11
CA VAL A 106 3.05 -34.95 -46.25
C VAL A 106 3.36 -33.49 -45.86
N ALA A 107 2.33 -32.63 -45.78
CA ALA A 107 2.46 -31.21 -45.40
C ALA A 107 2.74 -30.94 -43.91
N GLY A 108 2.81 -31.97 -43.06
CA GLY A 108 2.81 -31.82 -41.59
C GLY A 108 4.04 -32.33 -40.85
N ARG A 109 5.22 -32.42 -41.46
CA ARG A 109 6.42 -32.81 -40.68
C ARG A 109 6.77 -31.74 -39.65
N LEU A 110 7.01 -32.16 -38.41
CA LEU A 110 7.54 -31.26 -37.38
C LEU A 110 8.90 -30.71 -37.85
N GLY A 111 9.09 -29.39 -37.68
CA GLY A 111 10.38 -28.75 -37.91
C GLY A 111 11.46 -29.24 -36.94
N PRO A 112 12.70 -28.74 -37.06
CA PRO A 112 13.77 -29.09 -36.13
C PRO A 112 13.37 -28.76 -34.69
N ARG A 113 13.83 -29.58 -33.75
CA ARG A 113 13.59 -29.39 -32.32
C ARG A 113 14.13 -28.02 -31.87
N PRO A 114 13.31 -27.17 -31.22
CA PRO A 114 13.78 -25.93 -30.62
C PRO A 114 14.90 -26.17 -29.60
N GLU A 115 15.83 -25.22 -29.46
CA GLU A 115 16.87 -25.29 -28.43
C GLU A 115 16.32 -24.97 -27.04
N GLY A 116 16.88 -25.57 -26.00
CA GLY A 116 16.54 -25.30 -24.59
C GLY A 116 16.19 -26.54 -23.77
N SER A 117 15.70 -26.32 -22.55
CA SER A 117 15.21 -27.40 -21.69
C SER A 117 13.95 -28.06 -22.27
N ILE A 118 13.64 -29.29 -21.85
CA ILE A 118 12.43 -30.02 -22.29
C ILE A 118 11.17 -29.15 -22.05
N LYS A 119 11.05 -28.54 -20.87
CA LYS A 119 9.97 -27.62 -20.51
C LYS A 119 9.86 -26.41 -21.46
N THR A 120 10.99 -25.80 -21.82
CA THR A 120 11.05 -24.68 -22.77
C THR A 120 10.62 -25.11 -24.17
N VAL A 121 11.04 -26.30 -24.61
CA VAL A 121 10.66 -26.85 -25.91
C VAL A 121 9.16 -27.13 -25.99
N VAL A 122 8.57 -27.68 -24.92
CA VAL A 122 7.13 -27.90 -24.80
C VAL A 122 6.36 -26.59 -24.89
N GLU A 123 6.78 -25.56 -24.15
CA GLU A 123 6.18 -24.23 -24.24
C GLU A 123 6.26 -23.68 -25.68
N HIS A 124 7.40 -23.84 -26.37
CA HIS A 124 7.55 -23.40 -27.75
C HIS A 124 6.55 -24.10 -28.69
N TYR A 125 6.41 -25.42 -28.58
CA TYR A 125 5.44 -26.16 -29.41
C TYR A 125 4.00 -25.75 -29.11
N LEU A 126 3.64 -25.59 -27.84
CA LEU A 126 2.30 -25.10 -27.48
C LEU A 126 2.05 -23.69 -28.04
N GLN A 127 3.03 -22.80 -28.03
CA GLN A 127 2.89 -21.47 -28.62
C GLN A 127 2.72 -21.50 -30.14
N GLN A 128 3.51 -22.35 -30.82
CA GLN A 128 3.49 -22.45 -32.27
C GLN A 128 2.21 -23.08 -32.82
N TYR A 129 1.78 -24.19 -32.21
CA TYR A 129 0.68 -25.00 -32.74
C TYR A 129 -0.67 -24.73 -32.06
N GLN A 130 -0.66 -24.05 -30.92
CA GLN A 130 -1.88 -23.57 -30.25
C GLN A 130 -1.79 -22.05 -30.05
N PRO A 131 -1.71 -21.24 -31.14
CA PRO A 131 -1.39 -19.82 -31.05
C PRO A 131 -2.44 -19.03 -30.26
N ASN A 132 -3.70 -19.46 -30.28
CA ASN A 132 -4.80 -18.80 -29.58
C ASN A 132 -4.75 -19.05 -28.06
N GLY A 133 -5.02 -18.02 -27.26
CA GLY A 133 -5.02 -18.08 -25.78
C GLY A 133 -3.78 -17.47 -25.13
N SER A 134 -3.83 -17.27 -23.82
CA SER A 134 -2.82 -16.53 -23.05
C SER A 134 -1.48 -17.28 -22.87
N LEU A 135 -0.38 -16.53 -22.82
CA LEU A 135 0.95 -17.05 -22.49
C LEU A 135 1.21 -16.97 -20.97
N PRO A 136 2.07 -17.81 -20.36
CA PRO A 136 2.58 -19.06 -20.93
C PRO A 136 1.45 -20.06 -21.21
N LYS A 137 1.65 -20.88 -22.23
CA LYS A 137 0.70 -21.95 -22.58
C LYS A 137 0.80 -23.09 -21.57
N LEU A 138 2.02 -23.48 -21.22
CA LEU A 138 2.31 -24.36 -20.11
C LEU A 138 2.21 -23.57 -18.80
N PHE A 139 1.10 -23.75 -18.09
CA PHE A 139 0.95 -23.17 -16.76
C PHE A 139 1.77 -23.95 -15.73
N GLU A 140 2.23 -23.24 -14.72
CA GLU A 140 2.93 -23.74 -13.55
C GLU A 140 2.43 -22.98 -12.31
N THR A 141 2.44 -23.65 -11.16
CA THR A 141 1.99 -23.05 -9.89
C THR A 141 2.96 -21.97 -9.44
N THR A 142 2.45 -20.75 -9.25
CA THR A 142 3.23 -19.66 -8.64
C THR A 142 3.29 -19.85 -7.13
N ARG A 143 4.48 -19.64 -6.55
CA ARG A 143 4.75 -19.84 -5.12
C ARG A 143 5.36 -18.60 -4.50
N VAL A 144 4.83 -18.24 -3.35
CA VAL A 144 5.26 -17.08 -2.54
C VAL A 144 5.88 -17.60 -1.25
N TYR A 145 7.10 -17.17 -0.97
CA TYR A 145 7.86 -17.55 0.21
C TYR A 145 8.19 -16.34 1.06
N ASP A 146 8.37 -16.55 2.35
CA ASP A 146 9.03 -15.57 3.22
C ASP A 146 10.51 -15.44 2.84
N ARG A 147 11.22 -14.51 3.49
CA ARG A 147 12.64 -14.28 3.22
C ARG A 147 13.56 -15.47 3.56
N ASN A 148 13.07 -16.41 4.37
CA ASN A 148 13.81 -17.57 4.88
C ASN A 148 13.42 -18.89 4.17
N GLY A 149 12.53 -18.83 3.18
CA GLY A 149 12.10 -19.98 2.37
C GLY A 149 10.85 -20.71 2.89
N VAL A 150 10.13 -20.16 3.87
CA VAL A 150 8.82 -20.69 4.31
C VAL A 150 7.77 -20.40 3.24
N LEU A 151 7.08 -21.43 2.75
CA LEU A 151 6.00 -21.26 1.78
C LEU A 151 4.81 -20.54 2.43
N LEU A 152 4.50 -19.33 1.94
CA LEU A 152 3.39 -18.52 2.42
C LEU A 152 2.10 -18.82 1.68
N ALA A 153 2.19 -18.98 0.36
CA ALA A 153 1.03 -19.20 -0.49
C ALA A 153 1.41 -19.82 -1.84
N GLU A 154 0.45 -20.51 -2.43
CA GLU A 154 0.47 -20.93 -3.83
C GLU A 154 -0.65 -20.23 -4.60
N PHE A 155 -0.36 -19.72 -5.78
CA PHE A 155 -1.34 -19.17 -6.69
C PHE A 155 -1.42 -20.01 -7.97
N PHE A 156 -2.64 -20.36 -8.35
CA PHE A 156 -2.93 -21.09 -9.57
C PHE A 156 -4.33 -20.70 -10.09
N GLU A 157 -4.65 -21.12 -11.32
CA GLU A 157 -5.94 -20.82 -11.94
C GLU A 157 -6.58 -22.05 -12.60
N GLU A 158 -5.88 -22.75 -13.49
CA GLU A 158 -6.39 -23.97 -14.17
C GLU A 158 -6.15 -25.22 -13.34
N GLY A 159 -5.11 -25.17 -12.50
CA GLY A 159 -4.71 -26.26 -11.64
C GLY A 159 -3.28 -26.10 -11.17
N ARG A 160 -2.84 -27.06 -10.36
CA ARG A 160 -1.51 -27.12 -9.81
C ARG A 160 -0.60 -27.90 -10.76
N ARG A 161 0.59 -27.37 -11.04
CA ARG A 161 1.66 -28.08 -11.75
C ARG A 161 3.00 -27.71 -11.14
N THR A 162 3.87 -28.70 -11.04
CA THR A 162 5.31 -28.50 -10.83
C THR A 162 6.03 -29.49 -11.73
N TRP A 163 6.71 -28.96 -12.75
CA TRP A 163 7.51 -29.80 -13.63
C TRP A 163 8.67 -30.44 -12.88
N VAL A 164 8.79 -31.77 -12.98
CA VAL A 164 9.91 -32.56 -12.46
C VAL A 164 10.52 -33.40 -13.56
N THR A 165 11.83 -33.62 -13.52
CA THR A 165 12.53 -34.47 -14.48
C THR A 165 12.20 -35.95 -14.25
N LEU A 166 12.41 -36.81 -15.25
CA LEU A 166 12.03 -38.23 -15.14
C LEU A 166 12.67 -38.96 -13.94
N ASP A 167 13.90 -38.59 -13.58
CA ASP A 167 14.64 -39.15 -12.43
C ASP A 167 14.10 -38.71 -11.06
N GLN A 168 13.24 -37.69 -11.04
CA GLN A 168 12.52 -37.21 -9.86
C GLN A 168 11.12 -37.83 -9.74
N ILE A 169 10.81 -38.86 -10.53
CA ILE A 169 9.53 -39.57 -10.51
C ILE A 169 9.77 -40.99 -10.02
N SER A 170 8.92 -41.47 -9.11
CA SER A 170 9.01 -42.84 -8.59
C SER A 170 9.07 -43.88 -9.74
N PRO A 171 10.04 -44.80 -9.75
CA PRO A 171 10.12 -45.87 -10.75
C PRO A 171 8.87 -46.76 -10.79
N ALA A 172 8.15 -46.86 -9.65
CA ALA A 172 6.88 -47.56 -9.58
C ALA A 172 5.80 -46.87 -10.43
N LEU A 173 5.74 -45.53 -10.40
CA LEU A 173 4.78 -44.75 -11.17
C LEU A 173 5.10 -44.84 -12.67
N ILE A 174 6.38 -44.70 -13.03
CA ILE A 174 6.86 -44.90 -14.41
C ILE A 174 6.42 -46.27 -14.95
N SER A 175 6.70 -47.33 -14.20
CA SER A 175 6.36 -48.71 -14.60
C SER A 175 4.84 -48.90 -14.72
N ALA A 176 4.08 -48.41 -13.74
CA ALA A 176 2.62 -48.52 -13.71
C ALA A 176 1.96 -47.77 -14.88
N THR A 177 2.42 -46.55 -15.19
CA THR A 177 1.93 -45.78 -16.33
C THR A 177 2.27 -46.46 -17.65
N VAL A 178 3.51 -46.92 -17.84
CA VAL A 178 3.91 -47.63 -19.07
C VAL A 178 3.11 -48.91 -19.26
N ALA A 179 2.96 -49.74 -18.22
CA ALA A 179 2.18 -50.98 -18.32
C ALA A 179 0.69 -50.73 -18.63
N THR A 180 0.13 -49.62 -18.13
CA THR A 180 -1.28 -49.28 -18.30
C THR A 180 -1.58 -48.61 -19.64
N GLU A 181 -0.77 -47.63 -20.02
CA GLU A 181 -1.04 -46.75 -21.16
C GLU A 181 -0.38 -47.25 -22.45
N ASP A 182 0.84 -47.79 -22.39
CA ASP A 182 1.60 -48.24 -23.57
C ASP A 182 2.73 -49.23 -23.22
N ALA A 183 2.39 -50.51 -23.01
CA ALA A 183 3.36 -51.52 -22.60
C ALA A 183 4.52 -51.74 -23.61
N SER A 184 4.36 -51.33 -24.87
CA SER A 184 5.42 -51.40 -25.88
C SER A 184 6.23 -50.11 -26.01
N PHE A 185 5.99 -49.10 -25.16
CA PHE A 185 6.51 -47.73 -25.27
C PHE A 185 7.99 -47.65 -25.64
N PHE A 186 8.86 -48.33 -24.89
CA PHE A 186 10.31 -48.29 -25.11
C PHE A 186 10.76 -48.98 -26.41
N THR A 187 9.90 -49.76 -27.04
CA THR A 187 10.22 -50.55 -28.25
C THR A 187 9.51 -50.06 -29.51
N ASN A 188 8.35 -49.40 -29.37
CA ASN A 188 7.56 -48.92 -30.51
C ASN A 188 8.14 -47.60 -31.07
N ARG A 189 7.85 -47.28 -32.33
CA ARG A 189 8.26 -46.03 -32.99
C ARG A 189 7.16 -44.97 -32.97
N GLY A 190 6.58 -44.76 -31.79
CA GLY A 190 5.51 -43.80 -31.55
C GLY A 190 4.11 -44.40 -31.75
N VAL A 191 4.01 -45.50 -32.50
CA VAL A 191 2.75 -46.20 -32.75
C VAL A 191 2.95 -47.72 -32.58
N ASP A 192 1.98 -48.38 -31.94
CA ASP A 192 1.94 -49.84 -31.79
C ASP A 192 0.96 -50.45 -32.81
N SER A 193 1.52 -51.03 -33.88
CA SER A 193 0.74 -51.66 -34.95
C SER A 193 -0.04 -52.89 -34.48
N ARG A 194 0.47 -53.65 -33.50
CA ARG A 194 -0.23 -54.82 -32.95
C ARG A 194 -1.43 -54.37 -32.14
N ARG A 195 -1.28 -53.30 -31.36
CA ARG A 195 -2.36 -52.71 -30.55
C ARG A 195 -3.47 -52.11 -31.42
N ILE A 196 -3.12 -51.43 -32.52
CA ILE A 196 -4.12 -50.88 -33.46
C ILE A 196 -4.95 -52.00 -34.08
N VAL A 197 -4.30 -53.07 -34.59
CA VAL A 197 -4.99 -54.23 -35.16
C VAL A 197 -5.87 -54.92 -34.10
N GLY A 198 -5.33 -55.14 -32.91
CA GLY A 198 -6.03 -55.80 -31.81
C GLY A 198 -7.28 -55.03 -31.39
N ALA A 199 -7.16 -53.71 -31.21
CA ALA A 199 -8.27 -52.84 -30.85
C ALA A 199 -9.33 -52.77 -31.97
N ALA A 200 -8.91 -52.76 -33.24
CA ALA A 200 -9.84 -52.81 -34.36
C ALA A 200 -10.68 -54.10 -34.37
N ILE A 201 -10.05 -55.26 -34.13
CA ILE A 201 -10.74 -56.55 -34.05
C ILE A 201 -11.72 -56.57 -32.86
N GLN A 202 -11.29 -56.12 -31.68
CA GLN A 202 -12.14 -56.08 -30.48
C GLN A 202 -13.32 -55.13 -30.64
N ASN A 203 -13.11 -53.93 -31.19
CA ASN A 203 -14.19 -52.96 -31.41
C ASN A 203 -15.21 -53.42 -32.46
N VAL A 204 -14.77 -54.21 -33.46
CA VAL A 204 -15.65 -54.87 -34.42
C VAL A 204 -16.48 -55.96 -33.75
N GLN A 205 -15.88 -56.76 -32.86
CA GLN A 205 -16.57 -57.82 -32.13
C GLN A 205 -17.56 -57.28 -31.08
N ALA A 206 -17.19 -56.22 -30.36
CA ALA A 206 -17.98 -55.62 -29.30
C ALA A 206 -19.07 -54.65 -29.79
N GLN A 207 -19.14 -54.40 -31.11
CA GLN A 207 -20.05 -53.42 -31.75
C GLN A 207 -20.00 -51.99 -31.16
N SER A 208 -19.00 -51.69 -30.35
CA SER A 208 -18.79 -50.42 -29.64
C SER A 208 -17.28 -50.21 -29.44
N ILE A 209 -16.85 -48.95 -29.28
CA ILE A 209 -15.45 -48.63 -29.00
C ILE A 209 -15.18 -49.00 -27.54
N THR A 210 -14.55 -50.15 -27.33
CA THR A 210 -14.31 -50.75 -26.00
C THR A 210 -12.82 -50.77 -25.65
N SER A 211 -11.93 -50.67 -26.63
CA SER A 211 -10.48 -50.77 -26.45
C SER A 211 -9.72 -49.62 -27.13
N GLY A 212 -8.81 -48.99 -26.38
CA GLY A 212 -8.01 -47.85 -26.83
C GLY A 212 -6.75 -48.26 -27.58
N ALA A 213 -6.62 -47.79 -28.82
CA ALA A 213 -5.47 -48.10 -29.70
C ALA A 213 -4.27 -47.12 -29.55
N SER A 214 -4.43 -46.02 -28.82
CA SER A 214 -3.44 -44.96 -28.75
C SER A 214 -2.27 -45.33 -27.82
N THR A 215 -1.06 -45.00 -28.25
CA THR A 215 0.20 -45.07 -27.48
C THR A 215 0.41 -43.81 -26.64
N ILE A 216 1.39 -43.81 -25.74
CA ILE A 216 1.80 -42.62 -24.98
C ILE A 216 2.21 -41.49 -25.95
N THR A 217 2.99 -41.80 -26.98
CA THR A 217 3.46 -40.79 -27.96
C THR A 217 2.32 -40.21 -28.80
N MET A 218 1.30 -40.99 -29.17
CA MET A 218 0.09 -40.47 -29.84
C MET A 218 -0.72 -39.55 -28.92
N GLN A 219 -0.89 -39.94 -27.64
CA GLN A 219 -1.55 -39.10 -26.66
C GLN A 219 -0.79 -37.78 -26.43
N LEU A 220 0.55 -37.85 -26.43
CA LEU A 220 1.40 -36.68 -26.32
C LEU A 220 1.27 -35.76 -27.54
N ALA A 221 1.32 -36.31 -28.76
CA ALA A 221 1.10 -35.55 -29.99
C ALA A 221 -0.25 -34.81 -29.95
N ARG A 222 -1.30 -35.49 -29.47
CA ARG A 222 -2.62 -34.88 -29.28
C ARG A 222 -2.61 -33.72 -28.29
N ASN A 223 -1.86 -33.83 -27.19
CA ASN A 223 -1.83 -32.79 -26.17
C ASN A 223 -0.99 -31.55 -26.59
N LEU A 224 0.07 -31.76 -27.38
CA LEU A 224 0.96 -30.68 -27.83
C LEU A 224 0.47 -29.93 -29.07
N PHE A 225 -0.11 -30.63 -30.04
CA PHE A 225 -0.30 -30.05 -31.39
C PHE A 225 -1.77 -29.82 -31.76
N LEU A 226 -2.72 -30.49 -31.12
CA LEU A 226 -4.16 -30.28 -31.38
C LEU A 226 -4.74 -29.25 -30.40
N ALA A 227 -5.57 -28.34 -30.92
CA ALA A 227 -6.32 -27.38 -30.11
C ALA A 227 -7.28 -28.14 -29.16
N PRO A 228 -7.55 -27.63 -27.95
CA PRO A 228 -8.38 -28.32 -26.95
C PRO A 228 -9.73 -28.82 -27.47
N GLU A 229 -10.37 -28.04 -28.34
CA GLU A 229 -11.67 -28.35 -28.95
C GLU A 229 -11.58 -29.58 -29.85
N ASP A 230 -10.48 -29.72 -30.60
CA ASP A 230 -10.26 -30.78 -31.58
C ASP A 230 -9.84 -32.11 -30.92
N ARG A 231 -9.33 -32.07 -29.67
CA ARG A 231 -8.78 -33.26 -28.98
C ARG A 231 -9.82 -34.36 -28.77
N PHE A 232 -11.08 -33.97 -28.59
CA PHE A 232 -12.19 -34.88 -28.26
C PHE A 232 -12.95 -35.38 -29.49
N GLU A 233 -12.65 -34.85 -30.68
CA GLU A 233 -13.27 -35.29 -31.91
C GLU A 233 -12.93 -36.74 -32.23
N GLN A 234 -13.93 -37.56 -32.54
CA GLN A 234 -13.69 -38.98 -32.90
C GLN A 234 -13.58 -39.17 -34.42
N THR A 235 -12.81 -38.31 -35.08
CA THR A 235 -12.55 -38.38 -36.52
C THR A 235 -11.34 -39.25 -36.85
N ILE A 236 -11.35 -39.85 -38.05
CA ILE A 236 -10.25 -40.67 -38.54
C ILE A 236 -9.06 -39.78 -38.90
N ASP A 237 -9.34 -38.63 -39.51
CA ASP A 237 -8.32 -37.68 -39.96
C ASP A 237 -7.46 -37.21 -38.79
N ARG A 238 -8.06 -36.79 -37.67
CA ARG A 238 -7.31 -36.46 -36.43
C ARG A 238 -6.40 -37.60 -36.00
N LYS A 239 -6.88 -38.84 -36.08
CA LYS A 239 -6.12 -40.03 -35.65
C LYS A 239 -4.94 -40.33 -36.58
N LEU A 240 -5.08 -40.02 -37.87
CA LEU A 240 -3.99 -40.07 -38.85
C LEU A 240 -2.96 -38.96 -38.58
N TYR A 241 -3.42 -37.75 -38.27
CA TYR A 241 -2.56 -36.64 -37.82
C TYR A 241 -1.76 -37.00 -36.56
N GLU A 242 -2.40 -37.60 -35.55
CA GLU A 242 -1.71 -38.09 -34.33
C GLU A 242 -0.64 -39.13 -34.64
N ILE A 243 -0.89 -40.05 -35.59
CA ILE A 243 0.07 -41.08 -36.01
C ILE A 243 1.31 -40.44 -36.65
N GLY A 244 1.12 -39.49 -37.57
CA GLY A 244 2.23 -38.78 -38.22
C GLY A 244 3.07 -37.99 -37.22
N LEU A 245 2.41 -37.18 -36.38
CA LEU A 245 3.09 -36.38 -35.35
C LEU A 245 3.77 -37.23 -34.28
N ALA A 246 3.18 -38.38 -33.91
CA ALA A 246 3.81 -39.32 -32.97
C ALA A 246 5.10 -39.93 -33.55
N HIS A 247 5.13 -40.19 -34.85
CA HIS A 247 6.34 -40.65 -35.52
C HIS A 247 7.43 -39.58 -35.48
N ASP A 248 7.09 -38.35 -35.85
CA ASP A 248 8.03 -37.22 -35.84
C ASP A 248 8.59 -36.95 -34.43
N LEU A 249 7.75 -37.02 -33.39
CA LEU A 249 8.20 -36.90 -32.01
C LEU A 249 9.26 -37.96 -31.64
N THR A 250 9.17 -39.19 -32.17
CA THR A 250 10.21 -40.22 -31.91
C THR A 250 11.51 -40.03 -32.67
N ILE A 251 11.51 -39.17 -33.70
CA ILE A 251 12.74 -38.76 -34.40
C ILE A 251 13.42 -37.63 -33.60
N LEU A 252 12.63 -36.72 -33.02
CA LEU A 252 13.11 -35.51 -32.37
C LEU A 252 13.47 -35.66 -30.88
N PHE A 253 12.87 -36.65 -30.20
CA PHE A 253 13.04 -36.89 -28.77
C PHE A 253 13.35 -38.35 -28.47
N ASN A 254 14.15 -38.58 -27.44
CA ASN A 254 14.34 -39.93 -26.92
C ASN A 254 13.13 -40.37 -26.05
N LYS A 255 13.07 -41.66 -25.70
CA LYS A 255 11.93 -42.24 -24.98
C LYS A 255 11.75 -41.66 -23.58
N ASP A 256 12.85 -41.36 -22.88
CA ASP A 256 12.79 -40.81 -21.53
C ASP A 256 12.25 -39.38 -21.57
N GLU A 257 12.69 -38.56 -22.53
CA GLU A 257 12.14 -37.21 -22.75
C GLU A 257 10.64 -37.25 -23.09
N LEU A 258 10.22 -38.15 -23.98
CA LEU A 258 8.80 -38.28 -24.34
C LEU A 258 7.95 -38.69 -23.13
N LEU A 259 8.48 -39.55 -22.26
CA LEU A 259 7.79 -39.99 -21.06
C LEU A 259 7.74 -38.88 -20.00
N GLU A 260 8.83 -38.12 -19.82
CA GLU A 260 8.87 -36.95 -18.95
C GLU A 260 7.80 -35.93 -19.36
N ILE A 261 7.74 -35.58 -20.66
CA ILE A 261 6.75 -34.62 -21.17
C ILE A 261 5.34 -35.16 -20.93
N TYR A 262 5.09 -36.42 -21.26
CA TYR A 262 3.77 -37.03 -21.08
C TYR A 262 3.33 -36.98 -19.62
N LEU A 263 4.17 -37.47 -18.69
CA LEU A 263 3.83 -37.55 -17.28
C LEU A 263 3.53 -36.16 -16.70
N ASN A 264 4.30 -35.13 -17.05
CA ASN A 264 4.09 -33.77 -16.55
C ASN A 264 2.87 -33.03 -17.15
N LEU A 265 2.39 -33.44 -18.33
CA LEU A 265 1.22 -32.83 -18.97
C LEU A 265 -0.12 -33.44 -18.54
N VAL A 266 -0.10 -34.70 -18.12
CA VAL A 266 -1.29 -35.47 -17.77
C VAL A 266 -1.97 -34.94 -16.50
N ASN A 267 -3.31 -34.99 -16.49
CA ASN A 267 -4.15 -34.63 -15.35
C ASN A 267 -4.42 -35.86 -14.47
N TYR A 268 -4.11 -35.77 -13.17
CA TYR A 268 -4.28 -36.82 -12.17
C TYR A 268 -5.52 -36.57 -11.26
N GLY A 269 -6.48 -35.76 -11.69
CA GLY A 269 -7.66 -35.41 -10.89
C GLY A 269 -7.36 -34.27 -9.92
N HIS A 270 -8.40 -33.75 -9.24
CA HIS A 270 -8.28 -32.68 -8.25
C HIS A 270 -7.45 -31.45 -8.69
N LEU A 271 -7.52 -31.10 -9.99
CA LEU A 271 -6.73 -30.05 -10.63
C LEU A 271 -5.20 -30.24 -10.52
N ALA A 272 -4.71 -31.45 -10.24
CA ALA A 272 -3.30 -31.78 -10.20
C ALA A 272 -2.80 -32.26 -11.57
N TYR A 273 -1.85 -31.54 -12.15
CA TYR A 273 -1.23 -31.87 -13.42
C TYR A 273 0.24 -32.21 -13.22
N GLY A 274 0.65 -33.37 -13.72
CA GLY A 274 1.96 -33.92 -13.46
C GLY A 274 2.04 -34.70 -12.14
N PRO A 275 3.06 -35.55 -12.01
CA PRO A 275 3.21 -36.47 -10.89
C PRO A 275 3.54 -35.74 -9.58
N GLU A 276 4.34 -34.67 -9.61
CA GLU A 276 4.70 -33.91 -8.40
C GLU A 276 3.49 -33.23 -7.78
N ALA A 277 2.68 -32.53 -8.59
CA ALA A 277 1.45 -31.93 -8.09
C ALA A 277 0.48 -32.98 -7.54
N ALA A 278 0.36 -34.14 -8.19
CA ALA A 278 -0.51 -35.23 -7.74
C ALA A 278 -0.04 -35.82 -6.40
N ALA A 279 1.26 -36.07 -6.26
CA ALA A 279 1.85 -36.61 -5.04
C ALA A 279 1.65 -35.66 -3.84
N GLN A 280 1.86 -34.36 -4.05
CA GLN A 280 1.65 -33.33 -3.03
C GLN A 280 0.17 -33.21 -2.65
N VAL A 281 -0.72 -33.15 -3.64
CA VAL A 281 -2.17 -32.98 -3.42
C VAL A 281 -2.78 -34.16 -2.68
N TYR A 282 -2.48 -35.40 -3.08
CA TYR A 282 -3.14 -36.58 -2.48
C TYR A 282 -2.40 -37.11 -1.25
N PHE A 283 -1.07 -37.01 -1.20
CA PHE A 283 -0.25 -37.70 -0.19
C PHE A 283 0.71 -36.77 0.57
N GLY A 284 0.79 -35.48 0.24
CA GLY A 284 1.65 -34.50 0.93
C GLY A 284 3.15 -34.81 0.82
N LYS A 285 3.60 -35.38 -0.30
CA LYS A 285 5.00 -35.76 -0.52
C LYS A 285 5.45 -35.57 -1.97
N SER A 286 6.75 -35.71 -2.20
CA SER A 286 7.33 -35.63 -3.54
C SER A 286 7.00 -36.86 -4.40
N ALA A 287 6.93 -36.68 -5.71
CA ALA A 287 6.68 -37.75 -6.68
C ALA A 287 7.71 -38.88 -6.64
N ILE A 288 8.95 -38.59 -6.25
CA ILE A 288 10.00 -39.61 -6.12
C ILE A 288 9.74 -40.56 -4.93
N ASP A 289 9.03 -40.08 -3.91
CA ASP A 289 8.75 -40.81 -2.66
C ASP A 289 7.44 -41.61 -2.69
N LEU A 290 6.79 -41.70 -3.86
CA LEU A 290 5.61 -42.55 -4.05
C LEU A 290 5.99 -44.03 -3.96
N ASN A 291 5.31 -44.75 -3.07
CA ASN A 291 5.41 -46.20 -2.97
C ASN A 291 4.60 -46.88 -4.10
N TRP A 292 4.63 -48.22 -4.15
CA TRP A 292 3.92 -48.96 -5.20
C TRP A 292 2.41 -48.82 -5.13
N ALA A 293 1.79 -48.77 -3.94
CA ALA A 293 0.35 -48.63 -3.81
C ALA A 293 -0.13 -47.27 -4.32
N GLU A 294 0.53 -46.19 -3.91
CA GLU A 294 0.21 -44.83 -4.33
C GLU A 294 0.51 -44.61 -5.81
N ALA A 295 1.64 -45.12 -6.29
CA ALA A 295 2.02 -45.02 -7.70
C ALA A 295 1.03 -45.75 -8.61
N THR A 296 0.59 -46.95 -8.24
CA THR A 296 -0.34 -47.75 -9.06
C THR A 296 -1.76 -47.20 -9.05
N ILE A 297 -2.23 -46.64 -7.92
CA ILE A 297 -3.53 -45.96 -7.90
C ILE A 297 -3.48 -44.69 -8.75
N LEU A 298 -2.42 -43.87 -8.64
CA LEU A 298 -2.25 -42.65 -9.43
C LEU A 298 -2.14 -42.93 -10.93
N ALA A 299 -1.39 -43.97 -11.34
CA ALA A 299 -1.27 -44.36 -12.76
C ALA A 299 -2.62 -44.71 -13.40
N GLY A 300 -3.61 -45.09 -12.60
CA GLY A 300 -4.97 -45.39 -13.07
C GLY A 300 -5.83 -44.17 -13.35
N VAL A 301 -5.55 -43.04 -12.69
CA VAL A 301 -6.38 -41.82 -12.71
C VAL A 301 -6.44 -41.11 -14.06
N PRO A 302 -5.33 -40.93 -14.81
CA PRO A 302 -5.29 -40.23 -16.10
C PRO A 302 -6.35 -40.62 -17.13
N GLN A 303 -6.81 -41.88 -17.09
CA GLN A 303 -7.82 -42.38 -18.03
C GLN A 303 -9.14 -41.61 -17.91
N GLN A 304 -9.60 -41.36 -16.68
CA GLN A 304 -10.82 -40.62 -16.37
C GLN A 304 -10.63 -39.81 -15.08
N PRO A 305 -9.90 -38.68 -15.14
CA PRO A 305 -9.42 -37.99 -13.94
C PRO A 305 -10.53 -37.56 -12.98
N ALA A 306 -11.69 -37.17 -13.51
CA ALA A 306 -12.84 -36.78 -12.69
C ALA A 306 -13.55 -37.97 -12.02
N SER A 307 -13.53 -39.15 -12.64
CA SER A 307 -14.20 -40.36 -12.13
C SER A 307 -13.34 -41.15 -11.16
N PHE A 308 -12.01 -41.04 -11.29
CA PHE A 308 -11.03 -41.74 -10.46
C PHE A 308 -10.29 -40.79 -9.50
N ASP A 309 -10.81 -39.59 -9.28
CA ASP A 309 -10.29 -38.64 -8.28
C ASP A 309 -10.35 -39.28 -6.88
N LEU A 310 -9.23 -39.31 -6.16
CA LEU A 310 -9.10 -40.07 -4.91
C LEU A 310 -9.90 -39.45 -3.76
N PHE A 311 -10.14 -38.14 -3.78
CA PHE A 311 -10.96 -37.46 -2.77
C PHE A 311 -12.45 -37.62 -3.04
N ARG A 312 -12.85 -37.73 -4.32
CA ARG A 312 -14.26 -37.86 -4.71
C ARG A 312 -14.77 -39.29 -4.77
N ASN A 313 -13.96 -40.22 -5.28
CA ASN A 313 -14.37 -41.60 -5.50
C ASN A 313 -13.19 -42.59 -5.36
N PHE A 314 -12.75 -42.75 -4.12
CA PHE A 314 -11.66 -43.65 -3.78
C PHE A 314 -11.92 -45.10 -4.20
N ASP A 315 -13.14 -45.61 -4.05
CA ASP A 315 -13.49 -46.98 -4.41
C ASP A 315 -13.33 -47.26 -5.91
N ALA A 316 -13.77 -46.35 -6.77
CA ALA A 316 -13.57 -46.48 -8.21
C ALA A 316 -12.08 -46.42 -8.58
N ALA A 317 -11.31 -45.53 -7.93
CA ALA A 317 -9.87 -45.46 -8.12
C ALA A 317 -9.18 -46.75 -7.66
N LYS A 318 -9.61 -47.35 -6.54
CA LYS A 318 -9.09 -48.63 -6.04
C LYS A 318 -9.42 -49.78 -6.99
N GLN A 319 -10.63 -49.86 -7.54
CA GLN A 319 -10.96 -50.83 -8.59
C GLN A 319 -10.09 -50.63 -9.83
N ARG A 320 -9.82 -49.38 -10.21
CA ARG A 320 -8.91 -49.07 -11.30
C ARG A 320 -7.46 -49.47 -10.98
N GLN A 321 -6.99 -49.29 -9.75
CA GLN A 321 -5.68 -49.76 -9.28
C GLN A 321 -5.51 -51.27 -9.49
N ARG A 322 -6.55 -52.07 -9.21
CA ARG A 322 -6.51 -53.52 -9.45
C ARG A 322 -6.19 -53.85 -10.90
N ILE A 323 -6.82 -53.14 -11.83
CA ILE A 323 -6.58 -53.31 -13.27
C ILE A 323 -5.13 -52.92 -13.63
N VAL A 324 -4.61 -51.83 -13.07
CA VAL A 324 -3.20 -51.41 -13.26
C VAL A 324 -2.23 -52.49 -12.78
N LEU A 325 -2.48 -53.05 -11.60
CA LEU A 325 -1.68 -54.14 -11.04
C LEU A 325 -1.72 -55.41 -11.89
N ASP A 326 -2.89 -55.78 -12.42
CA ASP A 326 -3.03 -56.93 -13.32
C ASP A 326 -2.26 -56.73 -14.63
N LEU A 327 -2.19 -55.48 -15.13
CA LEU A 327 -1.38 -55.14 -16.30
C LEU A 327 0.11 -55.21 -15.99
N LEU A 328 0.55 -54.77 -14.80
CA LEU A 328 1.93 -54.92 -14.35
C LEU A 328 2.35 -56.39 -14.25
N VAL A 329 1.46 -57.27 -13.76
CA VAL A 329 1.71 -58.72 -13.72
C VAL A 329 1.76 -59.30 -15.13
N ARG A 330 0.78 -58.95 -15.99
CA ARG A 330 0.73 -59.43 -17.39
C ARG A 330 1.98 -59.08 -18.19
N HIS A 331 2.58 -57.93 -17.90
CA HIS A 331 3.78 -57.44 -18.56
C HIS A 331 5.07 -57.74 -17.77
N GLU A 332 5.00 -58.64 -16.79
CA GLU A 332 6.14 -59.17 -16.03
C GLU A 332 6.91 -58.12 -15.20
N PHE A 333 6.29 -56.98 -14.88
CA PHE A 333 6.87 -55.97 -13.98
C PHE A 333 6.74 -56.37 -12.50
N LEU A 334 5.72 -57.15 -12.15
CA LEU A 334 5.45 -57.64 -10.80
C LEU A 334 5.03 -59.11 -10.84
N SER A 335 5.26 -59.84 -9.75
CA SER A 335 4.61 -61.14 -9.54
C SER A 335 3.18 -60.94 -9.02
N GLN A 336 2.32 -61.94 -9.17
CA GLN A 336 0.94 -61.88 -8.69
C GLN A 336 0.89 -61.65 -7.17
N GLU A 337 1.75 -62.34 -6.41
CA GLU A 337 1.80 -62.22 -4.95
C GLU A 337 2.16 -60.79 -4.51
N LYS A 338 3.12 -60.16 -5.21
CA LYS A 338 3.50 -58.78 -4.95
C LYS A 338 2.38 -57.81 -5.33
N ALA A 339 1.70 -58.05 -6.45
CA ALA A 339 0.58 -57.22 -6.87
C ALA A 339 -0.60 -57.28 -5.87
N ASP A 340 -0.91 -58.45 -5.33
CA ASP A 340 -1.95 -58.62 -4.31
C ASP A 340 -1.55 -57.93 -3.00
N ALA A 341 -0.29 -58.07 -2.57
CA ALA A 341 0.22 -57.36 -1.40
C ALA A 341 0.18 -55.82 -1.54
N ILE A 342 0.48 -55.28 -2.73
CA ILE A 342 0.39 -53.84 -3.01
C ILE A 342 -1.07 -53.37 -3.00
N PHE A 343 -2.00 -54.20 -3.49
CA PHE A 343 -3.42 -53.86 -3.51
C PHE A 343 -3.98 -53.72 -2.08
N ASP A 344 -3.57 -54.61 -1.18
CA ASP A 344 -4.00 -54.65 0.21
C ASP A 344 -3.33 -53.59 1.10
N GLU A 345 -2.31 -52.88 0.59
CA GLU A 345 -1.68 -51.77 1.30
C GLU A 345 -2.67 -50.62 1.51
N GLU A 346 -2.72 -50.11 2.74
CA GLU A 346 -3.54 -48.97 3.12
C GLU A 346 -2.95 -47.68 2.55
N ILE A 347 -3.79 -46.86 1.93
CA ILE A 347 -3.38 -45.60 1.30
C ILE A 347 -3.96 -44.45 2.12
N PHE A 348 -3.09 -43.65 2.72
CA PHE A 348 -3.47 -42.48 3.52
C PHE A 348 -3.48 -41.22 2.66
N LEU A 349 -4.63 -40.55 2.58
CA LEU A 349 -4.74 -39.25 1.94
C LEU A 349 -4.55 -38.13 2.98
N VAL A 350 -3.83 -37.06 2.63
CA VAL A 350 -3.56 -35.92 3.54
C VAL A 350 -4.78 -35.03 3.83
N GLY A 351 -5.96 -35.38 3.32
CA GLY A 351 -7.21 -34.64 3.45
C GLY A 351 -7.34 -33.52 2.40
N SER A 352 -8.56 -33.27 1.92
CA SER A 352 -8.83 -32.18 0.99
C SER A 352 -9.09 -30.89 1.78
N SER A 353 -8.05 -30.20 2.24
CA SER A 353 -8.25 -28.79 2.62
C SER A 353 -8.42 -27.99 1.33
N GLU A 354 -9.67 -27.83 0.89
CA GLU A 354 -10.01 -26.84 -0.16
C GLU A 354 -9.64 -25.42 0.30
N GLU A 355 -9.53 -25.20 1.62
CA GLU A 355 -8.98 -24.00 2.22
C GLU A 355 -7.45 -23.98 2.08
N GLN A 356 -6.95 -23.08 1.24
CA GLN A 356 -5.56 -22.68 1.28
C GLN A 356 -5.34 -21.84 2.54
N ASP A 357 -4.75 -22.44 3.57
CA ASP A 357 -4.24 -21.70 4.72
C ASP A 357 -3.02 -20.88 4.30
N TYR A 358 -3.26 -19.66 3.81
CA TYR A 358 -2.18 -18.70 3.58
C TYR A 358 -1.56 -18.31 4.91
N LEU A 359 -0.23 -18.42 4.99
CA LEU A 359 0.51 -17.77 6.06
C LEU A 359 0.61 -16.28 5.74
N ALA A 360 0.41 -15.42 6.74
CA ALA A 360 0.38 -13.96 6.57
C ALA A 360 -0.59 -13.50 5.45
N PRO A 361 -1.88 -13.87 5.51
CA PRO A 361 -2.82 -13.76 4.39
C PRO A 361 -2.99 -12.32 3.87
N HIS A 362 -3.04 -11.33 4.76
CA HIS A 362 -3.13 -9.91 4.35
C HIS A 362 -1.91 -9.46 3.54
N PHE A 363 -0.71 -9.94 3.89
CA PHE A 363 0.51 -9.65 3.15
C PHE A 363 0.54 -10.38 1.80
N VAL A 364 0.18 -11.67 1.78
CA VAL A 364 0.09 -12.47 0.56
C VAL A 364 -0.83 -11.83 -0.48
N LEU A 365 -2.03 -11.40 -0.06
CA LEU A 365 -2.98 -10.71 -0.95
C LEU A 365 -2.47 -9.33 -1.40
N TYR A 366 -1.72 -8.63 -0.54
CA TYR A 366 -1.03 -7.40 -0.92
C TYR A 366 0.04 -7.67 -2.00
N VAL A 367 0.86 -8.71 -1.84
CA VAL A 367 1.87 -9.15 -2.82
C VAL A 367 1.20 -9.50 -4.14
N GLU A 368 0.10 -10.27 -4.11
CA GLU A 368 -0.66 -10.65 -5.30
C GLU A 368 -1.07 -9.42 -6.11
N LYS A 369 -1.72 -8.46 -5.46
CA LYS A 369 -2.21 -7.22 -6.09
C LYS A 369 -1.06 -6.31 -6.55
N ALA A 370 0.03 -6.23 -5.79
CA ALA A 370 1.19 -5.44 -6.17
C ALA A 370 1.90 -6.02 -7.41
N LEU A 371 1.96 -7.34 -7.48
CA LEU A 371 2.58 -8.07 -8.57
C LEU A 371 1.73 -8.06 -9.83
N GLU A 372 0.42 -8.20 -9.70
CA GLU A 372 -0.53 -7.99 -10.80
C GLU A 372 -0.29 -6.65 -11.51
N ARG A 373 -0.24 -5.54 -10.75
CA ARG A 373 0.03 -4.21 -11.32
C ARG A 373 1.40 -4.14 -11.99
N ARG A 374 2.45 -4.66 -11.33
CA ARG A 374 3.81 -4.65 -11.88
C ARG A 374 3.93 -5.45 -13.17
N MET A 375 3.22 -6.57 -13.27
CA MET A 375 3.17 -7.42 -14.47
C MET A 375 2.37 -6.76 -15.59
N ALA A 376 1.22 -6.15 -15.26
CA ALA A 376 0.42 -5.38 -16.20
C ALA A 376 1.24 -4.24 -16.84
N GLU A 377 1.96 -3.47 -16.02
CA GLU A 377 2.86 -2.41 -16.47
C GLU A 377 4.03 -2.93 -17.31
N ALA A 378 4.73 -3.97 -16.83
CA ALA A 378 5.92 -4.50 -17.50
C ALA A 378 5.62 -5.12 -18.87
N LEU A 379 4.42 -5.69 -19.04
CA LEU A 379 4.02 -6.39 -20.26
C LEU A 379 3.06 -5.57 -21.14
N GLY A 380 2.58 -4.42 -20.66
CA GLY A 380 1.60 -3.61 -21.38
C GLY A 380 0.25 -4.31 -21.58
N ILE A 381 -0.20 -5.10 -20.59
CA ILE A 381 -1.46 -5.87 -20.63
C ILE A 381 -2.43 -5.41 -19.54
N GLU A 382 -3.73 -5.52 -19.78
CA GLU A 382 -4.75 -5.13 -18.80
C GLU A 382 -4.86 -6.13 -17.62
N ASN A 383 -4.72 -7.43 -17.89
CA ASN A 383 -4.88 -8.48 -16.87
C ASN A 383 -3.54 -9.14 -16.52
N GLY A 384 -2.77 -8.50 -15.63
CA GLY A 384 -1.51 -9.04 -15.10
C GLY A 384 -1.70 -10.25 -14.17
N ARG A 385 -2.88 -10.41 -13.56
CA ARG A 385 -3.18 -11.45 -12.57
C ARG A 385 -3.12 -12.85 -13.19
N TRP A 386 -3.83 -13.05 -14.29
CA TRP A 386 -3.85 -14.32 -15.01
C TRP A 386 -2.44 -14.78 -15.38
N LYS A 387 -1.65 -13.85 -15.93
CA LYS A 387 -0.26 -14.10 -16.31
C LYS A 387 0.58 -14.53 -15.12
N MET A 388 0.45 -13.80 -14.00
CA MET A 388 1.16 -14.08 -12.76
C MET A 388 0.83 -15.46 -12.21
N ARG A 389 -0.45 -15.86 -12.15
CA ARG A 389 -0.88 -17.14 -11.57
C ARG A 389 -0.46 -18.37 -12.38
N ARG A 390 -0.19 -18.19 -13.69
CA ARG A 390 0.21 -19.28 -14.60
C ARG A 390 1.70 -19.39 -14.83
N SER A 391 2.49 -18.39 -14.44
CA SER A 391 3.89 -18.31 -14.87
C SER A 391 4.85 -19.17 -14.05
N GLY A 392 4.37 -19.90 -13.04
CA GLY A 392 5.25 -20.65 -12.14
C GLY A 392 6.26 -19.73 -11.47
N MET A 393 5.80 -18.59 -10.96
CA MET A 393 6.75 -17.65 -10.38
C MET A 393 7.21 -18.12 -9.01
N HIS A 394 8.52 -18.10 -8.80
CA HIS A 394 9.14 -18.29 -7.51
C HIS A 394 9.43 -16.90 -6.91
N ILE A 395 8.69 -16.54 -5.87
CA ILE A 395 8.73 -15.21 -5.25
C ILE A 395 9.27 -15.35 -3.83
N ILE A 396 10.46 -14.81 -3.58
CA ILE A 396 11.01 -14.64 -2.22
C ILE A 396 10.65 -13.24 -1.77
N THR A 397 9.80 -13.17 -0.75
CA THR A 397 9.31 -11.90 -0.21
C THR A 397 10.30 -11.29 0.79
N SER A 398 10.05 -10.04 1.20
CA SER A 398 10.80 -9.41 2.30
C SER A 398 10.29 -9.79 3.69
N LEU A 399 9.13 -10.45 3.77
CA LEU A 399 8.47 -10.80 5.02
C LEU A 399 9.37 -11.73 5.84
N ASP A 400 9.44 -11.48 7.14
CA ASP A 400 10.06 -12.38 8.10
C ASP A 400 8.97 -13.04 8.93
N MET A 401 8.78 -14.36 8.79
CA MET A 401 7.71 -15.06 9.50
C MET A 401 7.81 -14.95 11.03
N PRO A 402 8.99 -15.05 11.67
CA PRO A 402 9.11 -14.80 13.11
C PRO A 402 8.60 -13.42 13.54
N MET A 403 8.98 -12.35 12.83
CA MET A 403 8.49 -10.99 13.13
C MET A 403 6.99 -10.82 12.82
N GLN A 404 6.49 -11.46 11.76
CA GLN A 404 5.06 -11.48 11.43
C GLN A 404 4.24 -12.13 12.54
N VAL A 405 4.66 -13.30 13.02
CA VAL A 405 3.98 -14.02 14.11
C VAL A 405 3.99 -13.19 15.39
N LEU A 406 5.11 -12.52 15.72
CA LEU A 406 5.16 -11.59 16.85
C LEU A 406 4.16 -10.44 16.69
N ALA A 407 4.06 -9.85 15.49
CA ALA A 407 3.11 -8.78 15.23
C ALA A 407 1.64 -9.24 15.38
N GLU A 408 1.31 -10.43 14.87
CA GLU A 408 -0.03 -11.04 15.00
C GLU A 408 -0.37 -11.31 16.47
N GLN A 409 0.57 -11.87 17.23
CA GLN A 409 0.40 -12.17 18.65
C GLN A 409 0.21 -10.92 19.50
N GLU A 410 1.08 -9.91 19.34
CA GLU A 410 0.98 -8.65 20.10
C GLU A 410 -0.32 -7.92 19.79
N LEU A 411 -0.70 -7.86 18.50
CA LEU A 411 -1.95 -7.23 18.08
C LEU A 411 -3.16 -7.96 18.67
N LYS A 412 -3.24 -9.29 18.53
CA LYS A 412 -4.36 -10.08 19.05
C LYS A 412 -4.44 -9.98 20.57
N ALA A 413 -3.33 -10.16 21.28
CA ALA A 413 -3.27 -10.05 22.73
C ALA A 413 -3.72 -8.66 23.22
N TRP A 414 -3.38 -7.60 22.48
CA TRP A 414 -3.81 -6.26 22.82
C TRP A 414 -5.33 -6.07 22.62
N ILE A 415 -5.88 -6.47 21.48
CA ILE A 415 -7.33 -6.35 21.24
C ILE A 415 -8.13 -7.22 22.22
N ASP A 416 -7.69 -8.45 22.49
CA ASP A 416 -8.35 -9.33 23.47
C ASP A 416 -8.36 -8.71 24.88
N LYS A 417 -7.29 -7.98 25.24
CA LYS A 417 -7.16 -7.33 26.54
C LYS A 417 -8.04 -6.10 26.71
N VAL A 418 -8.12 -5.23 25.71
CA VAL A 418 -8.75 -3.90 25.87
C VAL A 418 -10.01 -3.70 25.02
N GLY A 419 -10.29 -4.62 24.09
CA GLY A 419 -11.33 -4.46 23.08
C GLY A 419 -12.73 -4.25 23.66
N LYS A 420 -13.09 -5.04 24.69
CA LYS A 420 -14.38 -4.89 25.39
C LYS A 420 -14.52 -3.55 26.11
N ALA A 421 -13.43 -3.05 26.71
CA ALA A 421 -13.46 -1.81 27.49
C ALA A 421 -13.62 -0.56 26.60
N TYR A 422 -13.09 -0.61 25.38
CA TYR A 422 -13.09 0.53 24.46
C TYR A 422 -14.04 0.38 23.26
N GLN A 423 -14.82 -0.70 23.19
CA GLN A 423 -15.60 -1.06 21.98
C GLN A 423 -14.72 -1.04 20.72
N MET A 424 -13.59 -1.75 20.80
CA MET A 424 -12.56 -1.82 19.78
C MET A 424 -12.35 -3.29 19.37
N SER A 425 -12.70 -3.63 18.15
CA SER A 425 -12.73 -5.02 17.67
C SER A 425 -11.53 -5.40 16.82
N ASN A 426 -10.75 -4.45 16.31
CA ASN A 426 -9.72 -4.77 15.32
C ASN A 426 -8.49 -3.83 15.38
N GLY A 427 -7.47 -4.16 14.59
CA GLY A 427 -6.28 -3.34 14.40
C GLY A 427 -5.40 -3.83 13.24
N ALA A 428 -4.33 -3.09 12.98
CA ALA A 428 -3.34 -3.41 11.95
C ALA A 428 -1.95 -2.96 12.40
N LEU A 429 -0.93 -3.65 11.90
CA LEU A 429 0.48 -3.38 12.19
C LEU A 429 1.33 -3.54 10.92
N VAL A 430 2.19 -2.58 10.65
CA VAL A 430 3.18 -2.65 9.57
C VAL A 430 4.57 -2.35 10.12
N ALA A 431 5.56 -3.18 9.79
CA ALA A 431 6.96 -2.99 10.14
C ALA A 431 7.83 -2.92 8.88
N ILE A 432 8.63 -1.86 8.75
CA ILE A 432 9.43 -1.56 7.56
C ILE A 432 10.88 -1.24 7.95
N GLN A 433 11.85 -1.85 7.30
CA GLN A 433 13.26 -1.53 7.50
C GLN A 433 13.63 -0.18 6.84
N PRO A 434 14.19 0.80 7.58
CA PRO A 434 14.46 2.14 7.07
C PRO A 434 15.34 2.21 5.83
N GLN A 435 16.43 1.45 5.79
CA GLN A 435 17.44 1.59 4.74
C GLN A 435 16.96 0.97 3.41
N THR A 436 16.28 -0.18 3.47
CA THR A 436 15.90 -0.97 2.28
C THR A 436 14.46 -0.68 1.83
N GLY A 437 13.56 -0.39 2.77
CA GLY A 437 12.13 -0.31 2.53
C GLY A 437 11.45 -1.68 2.55
N GLU A 438 12.16 -2.74 2.92
CA GLU A 438 11.62 -4.08 3.11
C GLU A 438 10.49 -4.08 4.14
N ILE A 439 9.34 -4.60 3.74
CA ILE A 439 8.21 -4.88 4.65
C ILE A 439 8.55 -6.19 5.35
N LEU A 440 8.82 -6.11 6.65
CA LEU A 440 9.21 -7.27 7.47
C LEU A 440 7.99 -7.95 8.12
N ALA A 441 6.95 -7.17 8.43
CA ALA A 441 5.66 -7.66 8.90
C ALA A 441 4.52 -6.76 8.40
N MET A 442 3.38 -7.37 8.07
CA MET A 442 2.14 -6.70 7.68
C MET A 442 0.95 -7.52 8.17
N VAL A 443 0.27 -6.99 9.17
CA VAL A 443 -0.97 -7.55 9.74
C VAL A 443 -2.10 -6.59 9.42
N GLY A 444 -3.11 -7.07 8.69
CA GLY A 444 -4.24 -6.26 8.22
C GLY A 444 -5.48 -6.36 9.11
N GLY A 445 -5.52 -7.29 10.06
CA GLY A 445 -6.63 -7.56 10.97
C GLY A 445 -6.25 -8.65 11.97
N ILE A 446 -7.03 -8.79 13.06
CA ILE A 446 -6.72 -9.76 14.13
C ILE A 446 -7.08 -11.21 13.83
N ASP A 447 -7.99 -11.43 12.89
CA ASP A 447 -8.46 -12.73 12.46
C ASP A 447 -8.83 -12.64 10.98
N PHE A 448 -8.12 -13.35 10.11
CA PHE A 448 -8.39 -13.32 8.68
C PHE A 448 -9.65 -14.12 8.30
N ASN A 449 -10.00 -15.11 9.12
CA ASN A 449 -11.09 -16.04 8.87
C ASN A 449 -12.42 -15.56 9.48
N GLU A 450 -12.43 -14.42 10.17
CA GLU A 450 -13.66 -13.77 10.63
C GLU A 450 -14.54 -13.39 9.44
N GLU A 451 -15.81 -13.82 9.49
CA GLU A 451 -16.83 -13.50 8.49
C GLU A 451 -17.02 -11.98 8.37
N ASP A 452 -17.24 -11.48 7.15
CA ASP A 452 -17.47 -10.06 6.78
C ASP A 452 -16.31 -9.07 7.00
N ALA A 453 -15.45 -9.24 8.01
CA ALA A 453 -14.44 -8.24 8.39
C ALA A 453 -12.98 -8.74 8.27
N GLY A 454 -12.73 -10.05 8.37
CA GLY A 454 -11.37 -10.58 8.52
C GLY A 454 -10.47 -10.36 7.31
N GLN A 455 -11.04 -10.43 6.10
CA GLN A 455 -10.31 -10.23 4.85
C GLN A 455 -10.02 -8.75 4.54
N VAL A 456 -10.61 -7.80 5.29
CA VAL A 456 -10.35 -6.39 5.12
C VAL A 456 -8.94 -6.06 5.58
N ASN A 457 -8.05 -5.78 4.65
CA ASN A 457 -6.69 -5.40 4.98
C ASN A 457 -6.61 -3.92 5.41
N LEU A 458 -6.68 -3.69 6.72
CA LEU A 458 -6.62 -2.35 7.33
C LEU A 458 -5.23 -1.69 7.24
N SER A 459 -4.17 -2.45 6.93
CA SER A 459 -2.84 -1.87 6.66
C SER A 459 -2.81 -1.03 5.36
N VAL A 460 -3.70 -1.33 4.41
CA VAL A 460 -3.81 -0.65 3.11
C VAL A 460 -5.17 0.05 2.91
N SER A 461 -6.13 -0.17 3.79
CA SER A 461 -7.39 0.59 3.80
C SER A 461 -7.15 2.05 4.14
N LEU A 462 -7.91 2.93 3.51
CA LEU A 462 -7.83 4.37 3.76
C LEU A 462 -8.57 4.71 5.05
N ARG A 463 -7.87 5.38 5.96
CA ARG A 463 -8.39 5.82 7.26
C ARG A 463 -7.86 7.21 7.58
N GLN A 464 -8.56 7.96 8.43
CA GLN A 464 -8.11 9.29 8.84
C GLN A 464 -6.94 9.17 9.82
N PRO A 465 -5.72 9.65 9.51
CA PRO A 465 -4.54 9.50 10.35
C PRO A 465 -4.57 10.37 11.61
N GLY A 466 -5.49 11.33 11.68
CA GLY A 466 -5.54 12.31 12.76
C GLY A 466 -4.21 13.11 12.87
N SER A 467 -3.81 13.41 14.11
CA SER A 467 -2.57 14.14 14.40
C SER A 467 -1.27 13.42 13.99
N SER A 468 -1.30 12.14 13.58
CA SER A 468 -0.11 11.46 13.08
C SER A 468 0.35 11.99 11.72
N PHE A 469 -0.49 12.77 11.03
CA PHE A 469 -0.14 13.47 9.78
C PHE A 469 0.72 14.73 9.99
N LYS A 470 0.71 15.33 11.20
CA LYS A 470 1.42 16.59 11.49
C LYS A 470 2.89 16.58 11.10
N PRO A 471 3.70 15.54 11.34
CA PRO A 471 5.10 15.50 10.90
C PRO A 471 5.30 15.80 9.42
N ILE A 472 4.37 15.42 8.54
CA ILE A 472 4.42 15.76 7.10
C ILE A 472 4.26 17.27 6.88
N LEU A 473 3.34 17.91 7.60
CA LEU A 473 3.17 19.37 7.59
C LEU A 473 4.42 20.09 8.08
N TYR A 474 4.98 19.67 9.22
CA TYR A 474 6.19 20.29 9.76
C TYR A 474 7.39 20.05 8.83
N ALA A 475 7.50 18.86 8.22
CA ALA A 475 8.51 18.59 7.20
C ALA A 475 8.40 19.54 6.01
N ALA A 476 7.19 19.79 5.51
CA ALA A 476 6.95 20.72 4.40
C ALA A 476 7.38 22.15 4.73
N ALA A 477 7.10 22.62 5.95
CA ALA A 477 7.48 23.97 6.39
C ALA A 477 8.99 24.11 6.69
N LEU A 478 9.59 23.12 7.36
CA LEU A 478 11.03 23.07 7.64
C LEU A 478 11.84 23.02 6.34
N SER A 479 11.38 22.23 5.35
CA SER A 479 12.06 22.11 4.04
C SER A 479 12.10 23.41 3.23
N GLN A 480 11.27 24.39 3.56
CA GLN A 480 11.24 25.71 2.91
C GLN A 480 11.93 26.78 3.75
N ASP A 481 12.59 26.39 4.85
CA ASP A 481 13.15 27.27 5.86
C ASP A 481 12.11 28.34 6.26
N LEU A 482 10.84 27.93 6.49
CA LEU A 482 9.77 28.81 6.99
C LEU A 482 9.72 28.82 8.52
N ILE A 483 10.13 27.71 9.13
CA ILE A 483 10.20 27.52 10.57
C ILE A 483 11.50 26.82 10.95
N SER A 484 11.85 26.87 12.23
CA SER A 484 12.87 26.05 12.90
C SER A 484 12.28 25.45 14.17
N PRO A 485 12.94 24.48 14.84
CA PRO A 485 12.47 23.95 16.12
C PRO A 485 12.19 25.01 17.20
N ALA A 486 12.94 26.12 17.17
CA ALA A 486 12.82 27.25 18.08
C ALA A 486 11.75 28.28 17.68
N THR A 487 11.18 28.19 16.48
CA THR A 487 10.17 29.14 15.99
C THR A 487 8.94 29.14 16.90
N VAL A 488 8.43 30.31 17.25
CA VAL A 488 7.25 30.47 18.10
C VAL A 488 5.98 30.52 17.25
N ILE A 489 5.02 29.67 17.61
CA ILE A 489 3.67 29.67 17.06
C ILE A 489 2.70 29.95 18.20
N TRP A 490 1.81 30.92 18.00
CA TRP A 490 0.80 31.26 19.01
C TRP A 490 -0.28 30.20 19.06
N ASP A 491 -0.37 29.49 20.18
CA ASP A 491 -1.50 28.65 20.54
C ASP A 491 -2.56 29.49 21.27
N THR A 492 -3.36 30.21 20.49
CA THR A 492 -4.40 31.14 20.97
C THR A 492 -5.69 30.94 20.20
N PRO A 493 -6.85 31.30 20.77
CA PRO A 493 -8.13 31.24 20.06
C PRO A 493 -8.00 31.89 18.68
N THR A 494 -8.39 31.16 17.66
CA THR A 494 -8.30 31.59 16.27
C THR A 494 -9.41 30.90 15.52
N ALA A 495 -9.94 31.58 14.52
CA ALA A 495 -10.96 31.02 13.67
C ALA A 495 -10.80 31.55 12.24
N TYR A 496 -11.24 30.75 11.29
CA TYR A 496 -11.02 30.96 9.87
C TYR A 496 -12.36 30.96 9.16
N SER A 497 -12.63 31.94 8.30
CA SER A 497 -13.83 31.91 7.48
C SER A 497 -13.74 30.76 6.48
N VAL A 498 -14.76 29.92 6.44
CA VAL A 498 -14.86 28.77 5.51
C VAL A 498 -15.99 28.95 4.48
N GLY A 499 -16.46 30.19 4.30
CA GLY A 499 -17.55 30.54 3.38
C GLY A 499 -18.94 30.53 4.03
N MET A 500 -19.92 31.16 3.38
CA MET A 500 -21.33 31.24 3.80
C MET A 500 -21.54 31.70 5.26
N GLY A 501 -20.66 32.55 5.79
CA GLY A 501 -20.74 33.03 7.17
C GLY A 501 -20.34 32.00 8.24
N HIS A 502 -19.85 30.83 7.85
CA HIS A 502 -19.36 29.81 8.78
C HIS A 502 -17.87 30.01 9.09
N PHE A 503 -17.48 29.63 10.31
CA PHE A 503 -16.12 29.74 10.81
C PHE A 503 -15.60 28.40 11.31
N TYR A 504 -14.39 28.02 10.88
CA TYR A 504 -13.65 26.91 11.45
C TYR A 504 -12.80 27.40 12.61
N SER A 505 -13.10 26.92 13.82
CA SER A 505 -12.45 27.33 15.07
C SER A 505 -11.75 26.12 15.72
N PRO A 506 -10.48 25.82 15.38
CA PRO A 506 -9.79 24.67 15.94
C PRO A 506 -9.59 24.81 17.45
N ARG A 507 -9.59 23.68 18.15
CA ARG A 507 -9.27 23.58 19.59
C ARG A 507 -8.23 22.49 19.83
N ASN A 508 -7.43 22.67 20.88
CA ASN A 508 -6.55 21.60 21.36
C ASN A 508 -7.36 20.49 22.03
N TYR A 509 -6.74 19.31 22.10
CA TYR A 509 -7.36 18.12 22.68
C TYR A 509 -7.72 18.32 24.16
N ASP A 510 -6.83 18.96 24.93
CA ASP A 510 -7.04 19.34 26.34
C ASP A 510 -8.03 20.51 26.53
N ARG A 511 -8.56 21.07 25.43
CA ARG A 511 -9.49 22.23 25.41
C ARG A 511 -8.89 23.52 25.98
N THR A 512 -7.58 23.59 26.16
CA THR A 512 -6.85 24.77 26.63
C THR A 512 -6.01 25.42 25.54
N PHE A 513 -5.55 26.64 25.77
CA PHE A 513 -4.64 27.37 24.90
C PHE A 513 -3.35 27.68 25.67
N HIS A 514 -2.20 27.38 25.06
CA HIS A 514 -0.91 27.43 25.75
C HIS A 514 -0.12 28.73 25.48
N GLY A 515 -0.71 29.69 24.76
CA GLY A 515 -0.05 30.95 24.43
C GLY A 515 1.12 30.75 23.46
N PRO A 516 2.24 31.47 23.60
CA PRO A 516 3.39 31.27 22.72
C PRO A 516 4.08 29.92 23.00
N VAL A 517 4.14 29.04 21.99
CA VAL A 517 4.83 27.75 22.08
C VAL A 517 5.84 27.61 20.95
N THR A 518 6.97 26.94 21.20
CA THR A 518 7.93 26.61 20.14
C THR A 518 7.39 25.51 19.23
N VAL A 519 7.88 25.42 17.99
CA VAL A 519 7.61 24.31 17.06
C VAL A 519 7.89 22.97 17.71
N ARG A 520 9.01 22.85 18.45
CA ARG A 520 9.31 21.66 19.25
C ARG A 520 8.18 21.32 20.20
N THR A 521 7.77 22.28 21.03
CA THR A 521 6.71 22.06 22.03
C THR A 521 5.38 21.73 21.36
N ALA A 522 5.02 22.44 20.31
CA ALA A 522 3.77 22.26 19.58
C ALA A 522 3.66 20.89 18.92
N LEU A 523 4.71 20.44 18.22
CA LEU A 523 4.73 19.13 17.57
C LEU A 523 4.85 17.99 18.60
N ALA A 524 5.72 18.12 19.59
CA ALA A 524 5.93 17.10 20.63
C ALA A 524 4.67 16.84 21.46
N ASN A 525 3.91 17.89 21.81
CA ASN A 525 2.63 17.78 22.52
C ASN A 525 1.43 17.65 21.60
N SER A 526 1.65 17.64 20.28
CA SER A 526 0.59 17.48 19.28
C SER A 526 -0.52 18.53 19.36
N TYR A 527 -0.20 19.79 19.65
CA TYR A 527 -1.19 20.87 19.69
C TYR A 527 -1.83 21.11 18.31
N ASN A 528 -3.13 21.34 18.28
CA ASN A 528 -3.93 21.44 17.06
C ASN A 528 -3.87 22.83 16.46
N VAL A 529 -4.02 23.85 17.29
CA VAL A 529 -4.12 25.24 16.85
C VAL A 529 -2.82 25.72 16.17
N PRO A 530 -1.61 25.46 16.73
CA PRO A 530 -0.36 25.75 16.02
C PRO A 530 -0.23 25.07 14.65
N ALA A 531 -0.66 23.80 14.54
CA ALA A 531 -0.62 23.05 13.28
C ALA A 531 -1.56 23.66 12.23
N VAL A 532 -2.77 24.06 12.63
CA VAL A 532 -3.71 24.73 11.74
C VAL A 532 -3.17 26.08 11.28
N LYS A 533 -2.57 26.87 12.19
CA LYS A 533 -1.92 28.14 11.84
C LYS A 533 -0.78 27.94 10.84
N LEU A 534 0.06 26.94 11.08
CA LEU A 534 1.16 26.61 10.18
C LEU A 534 0.65 26.23 8.78
N LEU A 535 -0.41 25.43 8.68
CA LEU A 535 -1.01 25.10 7.38
C LEU A 535 -1.65 26.32 6.72
N ALA A 536 -2.30 27.20 7.47
CA ALA A 536 -2.86 28.43 6.91
C ALA A 536 -1.77 29.33 6.29
N SER A 537 -0.56 29.32 6.84
CA SER A 537 0.60 30.03 6.28
C SER A 537 1.29 29.28 5.13
N LEU A 538 1.35 27.94 5.19
CA LEU A 538 2.00 27.11 4.17
C LEU A 538 1.13 26.94 2.90
N GLY A 539 -0.18 26.78 3.07
CA GLY A 539 -1.12 26.43 2.02
C GLY A 539 -1.24 24.93 1.75
N ASN A 540 -2.43 24.48 1.34
CA ASN A 540 -2.74 23.07 1.11
C ASN A 540 -1.98 22.46 -0.08
N GLU A 541 -1.74 23.24 -1.13
CA GLU A 541 -1.03 22.77 -2.33
C GLU A 541 0.38 22.26 -2.00
N ARG A 542 1.13 23.04 -1.20
CA ARG A 542 2.48 22.68 -0.78
C ARG A 542 2.49 21.45 0.13
N LEU A 543 1.50 21.33 1.03
CA LEU A 543 1.35 20.17 1.90
C LEU A 543 1.03 18.90 1.10
N VAL A 544 0.04 18.95 0.21
CA VAL A 544 -0.35 17.79 -0.62
C VAL A 544 0.79 17.39 -1.55
N SER A 545 1.47 18.36 -2.17
CA SER A 545 2.67 18.10 -2.99
C SER A 545 3.74 17.38 -2.17
N LYS A 546 4.06 17.89 -0.97
CA LYS A 546 5.06 17.25 -0.11
C LYS A 546 4.62 15.86 0.35
N ALA A 547 3.34 15.66 0.70
CA ALA A 547 2.81 14.35 1.07
C ALA A 547 2.98 13.32 -0.06
N LYS A 548 2.72 13.71 -1.32
CA LYS A 548 2.95 12.86 -2.50
C LYS A 548 4.43 12.50 -2.68
N GLU A 549 5.35 13.41 -2.39
CA GLU A 549 6.79 13.11 -2.39
C GLU A 549 7.18 12.06 -1.33
N PHE A 550 6.50 12.05 -0.18
CA PHE A 550 6.61 11.00 0.85
C PHE A 550 5.93 9.67 0.48
N GLY A 551 5.37 9.55 -0.72
CA GLY A 551 4.67 8.35 -1.18
C GLY A 551 3.21 8.26 -0.74
N ILE A 552 2.62 9.33 -0.19
CA ILE A 552 1.19 9.37 0.15
C ILE A 552 0.42 9.69 -1.13
N THR A 553 -0.11 8.64 -1.77
CA THR A 553 -0.83 8.71 -3.05
C THR A 553 -2.35 8.75 -2.89
N SER A 554 -2.85 8.40 -1.70
CA SER A 554 -4.28 8.41 -1.35
C SER A 554 -4.94 9.79 -1.36
N LEU A 555 -4.17 10.87 -1.29
CA LEU A 555 -4.68 12.24 -1.34
C LEU A 555 -4.98 12.65 -2.79
N THR A 556 -6.13 12.19 -3.30
CA THR A 556 -6.55 12.32 -4.70
C THR A 556 -7.42 13.53 -4.99
N ARG A 557 -8.02 14.16 -3.98
CA ARG A 557 -8.88 15.35 -4.18
C ARG A 557 -8.05 16.59 -4.46
N GLU A 558 -8.68 17.61 -5.03
CA GLU A 558 -8.07 18.93 -5.20
C GLU A 558 -7.55 19.48 -3.86
N PRO A 559 -6.29 19.97 -3.77
CA PRO A 559 -5.65 20.31 -2.50
C PRO A 559 -6.46 21.26 -1.62
N ASN A 560 -7.05 22.31 -2.20
CA ASN A 560 -7.82 23.29 -1.44
C ASN A 560 -9.16 22.74 -0.91
N SER A 561 -9.66 21.64 -1.46
CA SER A 561 -10.90 21.00 -1.01
C SER A 561 -10.78 20.31 0.35
N TYR A 562 -9.56 19.99 0.80
CA TYR A 562 -9.33 19.40 2.13
C TYR A 562 -9.48 20.41 3.28
N GLY A 563 -9.39 21.71 2.99
CA GLY A 563 -9.45 22.77 4.00
C GLY A 563 -8.29 22.74 5.00
N LEU A 564 -8.39 23.53 6.07
CA LEU A 564 -7.34 23.63 7.10
C LEU A 564 -7.31 22.44 8.08
N SER A 565 -8.37 21.63 8.10
CA SER A 565 -8.42 20.40 8.89
C SER A 565 -7.50 19.31 8.35
N LEU A 566 -6.94 19.46 7.14
CA LEU A 566 -5.89 18.57 6.62
C LEU A 566 -4.69 18.49 7.57
N SER A 567 -4.33 19.61 8.23
CA SER A 567 -3.26 19.64 9.25
C SER A 567 -3.50 18.70 10.43
N LEU A 568 -4.75 18.28 10.63
CA LEU A 568 -5.19 17.39 11.69
C LEU A 568 -5.62 16.02 11.15
N GLY A 569 -5.30 15.69 9.88
CA GLY A 569 -5.55 14.37 9.30
C GLY A 569 -6.95 14.18 8.72
N ALA A 570 -7.60 15.23 8.22
CA ALA A 570 -8.90 15.11 7.54
C ALA A 570 -8.85 14.41 6.16
N GLY A 571 -7.64 14.21 5.60
CA GLY A 571 -7.42 13.40 4.41
C GLY A 571 -7.07 11.96 4.79
N GLU A 572 -7.72 10.99 4.16
CA GLU A 572 -7.52 9.58 4.47
C GLU A 572 -6.25 9.03 3.79
N VAL A 573 -5.50 8.22 4.53
CA VAL A 573 -4.25 7.57 4.08
C VAL A 573 -4.23 6.13 4.55
N SER A 574 -3.43 5.29 3.91
CA SER A 574 -3.18 3.95 4.41
C SER A 574 -2.09 3.93 5.49
N LEU A 575 -2.12 2.90 6.34
CA LEU A 575 -1.07 2.67 7.34
C LEU A 575 0.29 2.40 6.71
N LEU A 576 0.32 1.67 5.61
CA LEU A 576 1.54 1.42 4.85
C LEU A 576 2.16 2.73 4.32
N GLU A 577 1.38 3.62 3.71
CA GLU A 577 1.87 4.91 3.19
C GLU A 577 2.45 5.78 4.32
N LEU A 578 1.72 5.91 5.43
CA LEU A 578 2.18 6.76 6.53
C LEU A 578 3.40 6.17 7.25
N THR A 579 3.46 4.85 7.41
CA THR A 579 4.63 4.17 7.98
C THR A 579 5.86 4.35 7.09
N ASN A 580 5.72 4.25 5.77
CA ASN A 580 6.82 4.50 4.83
C ASN A 580 7.25 5.99 4.78
N ALA A 581 6.32 6.92 5.03
CA ALA A 581 6.66 8.33 5.19
C ALA A 581 7.53 8.55 6.45
N PHE A 582 7.18 7.93 7.58
CA PHE A 582 7.98 8.01 8.82
C PHE A 582 9.34 7.32 8.67
N ARG A 583 9.37 6.17 7.98
CA ARG A 583 10.59 5.49 7.58
C ARG A 583 11.54 6.41 6.80
N THR A 584 11.01 7.35 6.00
CA THR A 584 11.85 8.33 5.29
C THR A 584 12.58 9.28 6.25
N PHE A 585 11.99 9.61 7.41
CA PHE A 585 12.70 10.36 8.46
C PHE A 585 13.83 9.54 9.08
N ALA A 586 13.56 8.26 9.36
CA ALA A 586 14.55 7.30 9.87
C ALA A 586 15.70 7.03 8.88
N ASN A 587 15.47 7.27 7.60
CA ASN A 587 16.42 7.07 6.49
C ASN A 587 16.99 8.40 5.98
N ASP A 588 17.22 9.36 6.88
CA ASP A 588 17.87 10.66 6.61
C ASP A 588 17.25 11.46 5.45
N GLY A 589 15.93 11.34 5.25
CA GLY A 589 15.19 12.03 4.19
C GLY A 589 15.21 11.35 2.83
N LEU A 590 15.70 10.11 2.73
CA LEU A 590 15.70 9.29 1.52
C LEU A 590 14.44 8.42 1.44
N TYR A 591 13.60 8.71 0.47
CA TYR A 591 12.41 7.93 0.14
C TYR A 591 12.71 6.82 -0.86
N SER A 592 12.10 5.66 -0.67
CA SER A 592 11.87 4.65 -1.71
C SER A 592 10.49 4.01 -1.50
N PRO A 593 9.87 3.43 -2.54
CA PRO A 593 8.64 2.64 -2.36
C PRO A 593 8.87 1.46 -1.41
N PRO A 594 7.84 1.02 -0.65
CA PRO A 594 7.91 -0.22 0.13
C PRO A 594 8.29 -1.41 -0.77
N GLN A 595 9.18 -2.26 -0.27
CA GLN A 595 9.63 -3.46 -0.95
C GLN A 595 8.95 -4.67 -0.31
N PHE A 596 8.24 -5.43 -1.14
CA PHE A 596 7.55 -6.66 -0.72
C PHE A 596 8.25 -7.92 -1.21
N ALA A 597 9.15 -7.81 -2.19
CA ALA A 597 9.85 -8.92 -2.80
C ALA A 597 11.36 -8.64 -2.90
N LEU A 598 12.16 -9.61 -2.47
CA LEU A 598 13.62 -9.61 -2.62
C LEU A 598 14.00 -10.19 -3.98
N PHE A 599 13.27 -11.21 -4.41
CA PHE A 599 13.56 -11.93 -5.64
C PHE A 599 12.27 -12.47 -6.26
N MET A 600 12.16 -12.36 -7.58
CA MET A 600 11.06 -12.93 -8.36
C MET A 600 11.63 -13.45 -9.66
N VAL A 601 11.37 -14.71 -9.96
CA VAL A 601 11.72 -15.35 -11.23
C VAL A 601 10.56 -16.21 -11.69
N ASP A 602 10.27 -16.23 -12.99
CA ASP A 602 9.36 -17.23 -13.55
C ASP A 602 10.11 -18.53 -13.91
N ASP A 603 9.40 -19.65 -13.93
CA ASP A 603 9.96 -20.99 -14.18
C ASP A 603 10.66 -21.13 -15.54
N LEU A 604 10.39 -20.22 -16.47
CA LEU A 604 11.00 -20.18 -17.81
C LEU A 604 12.13 -19.15 -17.92
N GLY A 605 12.48 -18.45 -16.83
CA GLY A 605 13.54 -17.44 -16.78
C GLY A 605 13.28 -16.18 -17.63
N ARG A 606 12.05 -15.99 -18.12
CA ARG A 606 11.61 -14.84 -18.94
C ARG A 606 11.38 -13.59 -18.11
N TYR A 607 10.88 -13.75 -16.89
CA TYR A 607 10.73 -12.65 -15.95
C TYR A 607 11.72 -12.83 -14.82
N ARG A 608 12.59 -11.84 -14.64
CA ARG A 608 13.42 -11.70 -13.45
C ARG A 608 13.28 -10.27 -12.98
N SER A 609 12.82 -10.08 -11.75
CA SER A 609 12.69 -8.72 -11.21
C SER A 609 14.06 -8.04 -11.16
N PRO A 610 14.21 -6.80 -11.66
CA PRO A 610 15.37 -5.99 -11.35
C PRO A 610 15.42 -5.67 -9.84
N PRO A 611 16.61 -5.31 -9.30
CA PRO A 611 16.74 -4.79 -7.94
C PRO A 611 15.84 -3.56 -7.72
N PRO A 612 15.51 -3.25 -6.45
CA PRO A 612 14.57 -2.18 -6.13
C PRO A 612 14.93 -0.80 -6.69
N VAL A 613 13.89 -0.03 -7.01
CA VAL A 613 13.93 1.32 -7.61
C VAL A 613 14.69 2.30 -6.71
N GLY A 614 15.46 3.20 -7.35
CA GLY A 614 16.39 4.13 -6.71
C GLY A 614 15.79 4.99 -5.59
N ARG A 615 16.63 5.31 -4.59
CA ARG A 615 16.30 6.19 -3.48
C ARG A 615 16.25 7.65 -3.96
N LYS A 616 15.25 8.40 -3.53
CA LYS A 616 15.11 9.84 -3.82
C LYS A 616 15.21 10.64 -2.52
N ARG A 617 16.09 11.63 -2.47
CA ARG A 617 16.12 12.60 -1.35
C ARG A 617 14.96 13.57 -1.49
N ILE A 618 14.02 13.55 -0.54
CA ILE A 618 12.81 14.40 -0.56
C ILE A 618 12.81 15.50 0.50
N ILE A 619 13.62 15.32 1.55
CA ILE A 619 14.00 16.33 2.54
C ILE A 619 15.51 16.22 2.80
N SER A 620 16.13 17.28 3.31
CA SER A 620 17.54 17.22 3.71
C SER A 620 17.71 16.36 4.97
N GLU A 621 18.91 15.80 5.13
CA GLU A 621 19.34 15.11 6.36
C GLU A 621 19.09 15.97 7.61
N GLY A 622 19.37 17.28 7.54
CA GLY A 622 19.14 18.20 8.66
C GLY A 622 17.67 18.37 9.03
N VAL A 623 16.75 18.42 8.05
CA VAL A 623 15.31 18.48 8.32
C VAL A 623 14.80 17.15 8.88
N ALA A 624 15.27 16.02 8.33
CA ALA A 624 14.95 14.68 8.86
C ALA A 624 15.40 14.54 10.32
N PHE A 625 16.61 14.99 10.62
CA PHE A 625 17.15 15.01 11.98
C PHE A 625 16.35 15.93 12.92
N GLN A 626 16.02 17.16 12.51
CA GLN A 626 15.21 18.08 13.35
C GLN A 626 13.84 17.47 13.71
N LEU A 627 13.16 16.82 12.77
CA LEU A 627 11.90 16.12 13.03
C LEU A 627 12.10 14.96 13.99
N THR A 628 13.10 14.12 13.72
CA THR A 628 13.45 12.96 14.56
C THR A 628 13.78 13.40 15.98
N ASP A 629 14.52 14.49 16.13
CA ASP A 629 14.91 15.05 17.41
C ASP A 629 13.70 15.56 18.21
N ILE A 630 12.78 16.29 17.58
CA ILE A 630 11.53 16.73 18.22
C ILE A 630 10.68 15.52 18.61
N LEU A 631 10.53 14.54 17.71
CA LEU A 631 9.69 13.36 17.90
C LEU A 631 10.30 12.29 18.81
N SER A 632 11.57 12.41 19.21
CA SER A 632 12.25 11.54 20.19
C SER A 632 12.43 12.19 21.57
N ASP A 633 12.21 13.50 21.68
CA ASP A 633 12.31 14.26 22.93
C ASP A 633 11.12 13.98 23.89
N ASN A 634 11.39 13.24 24.96
CA ASN A 634 10.41 12.93 26.00
C ASN A 634 10.14 14.12 26.93
N GLU A 635 11.10 15.02 27.13
CA GLU A 635 10.91 16.20 27.97
C GLU A 635 10.01 17.23 27.30
N ALA A 636 10.13 17.38 25.98
CA ALA A 636 9.25 18.23 25.18
C ALA A 636 7.80 17.74 25.20
N ARG A 637 7.55 16.43 25.15
CA ARG A 637 6.19 15.84 25.11
C ARG A 637 5.55 15.62 26.49
N LYS A 638 6.31 15.79 27.57
CA LYS A 638 5.86 15.55 28.95
C LYS A 638 4.57 16.28 29.33
N PRO A 639 4.29 17.53 28.90
CA PRO A 639 3.02 18.19 29.20
C PRO A 639 1.78 17.40 28.76
N ALA A 640 1.79 16.82 27.55
CA ALA A 640 0.65 16.06 27.02
C ALA A 640 0.67 14.56 27.38
N PHE A 641 1.85 13.95 27.46
CA PHE A 641 1.97 12.48 27.56
C PHE A 641 2.55 11.98 28.90
N GLY A 642 2.94 12.88 29.80
CA GLY A 642 3.60 12.54 31.05
C GLY A 642 5.05 12.03 30.86
N ALA A 643 5.74 11.81 31.97
CA ALA A 643 7.13 11.36 31.96
C ALA A 643 7.30 9.89 31.52
N ASN A 644 6.28 9.07 31.78
CA ASN A 644 6.25 7.63 31.47
C ASN A 644 5.43 7.34 30.20
N SER A 645 5.65 8.14 29.16
CA SER A 645 4.95 8.00 27.89
C SER A 645 5.23 6.63 27.25
N ARG A 646 4.19 5.98 26.70
CA ARG A 646 4.33 4.75 25.88
C ARG A 646 5.12 4.97 24.59
N LEU A 647 5.34 6.22 24.20
CA LEU A 647 6.18 6.58 23.06
C LEU A 647 7.68 6.53 23.38
N LYS A 648 8.06 6.30 24.65
CA LYS A 648 9.45 6.13 25.07
C LYS A 648 9.77 4.63 25.09
N LEU A 649 10.84 4.24 24.41
CA LEU A 649 11.38 2.88 24.41
C LEU A 649 12.66 2.79 25.26
N SER A 650 13.18 1.58 25.43
CA SER A 650 14.49 1.23 25.99
C SER A 650 15.66 1.65 25.10
N ARG A 651 15.38 2.06 23.86
CA ARG A 651 16.32 2.63 22.88
C ARG A 651 15.77 3.96 22.34
N PRO A 652 16.62 4.87 21.83
CA PRO A 652 16.17 6.09 21.16
C PRO A 652 15.17 5.79 20.05
N ALA A 653 14.00 6.42 20.15
CA ALA A 653 12.91 6.23 19.21
C ALA A 653 12.14 7.54 19.01
N ALA A 654 11.72 7.79 17.79
CA ALA A 654 10.87 8.90 17.42
C ALA A 654 9.47 8.37 17.10
N ALA A 655 8.42 8.96 17.66
CA ALA A 655 7.05 8.47 17.45
C ALA A 655 6.01 9.58 17.50
N LYS A 656 4.88 9.34 16.83
CA LYS A 656 3.75 10.25 16.81
C LYS A 656 2.43 9.50 16.86
N THR A 657 1.55 9.95 17.75
CA THR A 657 0.17 9.48 17.86
C THR A 657 -0.78 10.24 16.92
N GLY A 658 -1.87 9.58 16.55
CA GLY A 658 -3.01 10.16 15.84
C GLY A 658 -4.33 9.67 16.44
N THR A 659 -5.34 10.54 16.44
CA THR A 659 -6.68 10.26 16.97
C THR A 659 -7.67 11.10 16.18
N THR A 660 -8.75 10.48 15.72
CA THR A 660 -9.85 11.19 15.07
C THR A 660 -10.82 11.76 16.10
N THR A 661 -11.50 12.86 15.77
CA THR A 661 -12.40 13.57 16.70
C THR A 661 -13.64 12.77 17.09
N ASN A 662 -13.98 11.73 16.33
CA ASN A 662 -15.07 10.80 16.58
C ASN A 662 -14.59 9.45 17.11
N PHE A 663 -13.31 9.34 17.53
CA PHE A 663 -12.73 8.13 18.12
C PHE A 663 -12.89 6.87 17.25
N LYS A 664 -12.88 7.03 15.92
CA LYS A 664 -12.92 5.89 14.99
C LYS A 664 -11.56 5.27 14.75
N ASP A 665 -10.51 6.09 14.79
CA ASP A 665 -9.18 5.71 14.35
C ASP A 665 -8.13 6.14 15.37
N ASN A 666 -7.42 5.15 15.89
CA ASN A 666 -6.28 5.35 16.77
C ASN A 666 -5.01 4.93 16.05
N TRP A 667 -4.01 5.81 16.05
CA TRP A 667 -2.77 5.63 15.33
C TRP A 667 -1.58 5.85 16.23
N THR A 668 -0.53 5.04 16.05
CA THR A 668 0.83 5.37 16.46
C THR A 668 1.79 4.93 15.38
N VAL A 669 2.57 5.86 14.87
CA VAL A 669 3.63 5.59 13.90
C VAL A 669 4.93 6.09 14.47
N GLY A 670 5.96 5.26 14.47
CA GLY A 670 7.25 5.59 15.05
C GLY A 670 8.36 4.73 14.51
N PHE A 671 9.59 5.09 14.86
CA PHE A 671 10.78 4.44 14.36
C PHE A 671 11.96 4.55 15.32
N THR A 672 12.86 3.58 15.22
CA THR A 672 14.26 3.71 15.61
C THR A 672 15.10 3.92 14.34
N LYS A 673 16.43 3.99 14.49
CA LYS A 673 17.36 3.99 13.34
C LYS A 673 17.25 2.73 12.45
N TYR A 674 16.73 1.63 12.99
CA TYR A 674 16.77 0.31 12.34
C TYR A 674 15.40 -0.26 11.99
N LEU A 675 14.32 0.29 12.55
CA LEU A 675 12.96 -0.19 12.28
C LEU A 675 11.95 0.94 12.36
N ALA A 676 11.08 1.05 11.35
CA ALA A 676 9.87 1.88 11.40
C ALA A 676 8.64 0.99 11.55
N ALA A 677 7.76 1.30 12.49
CA ALA A 677 6.53 0.56 12.72
C ALA A 677 5.33 1.50 12.85
N GLY A 678 4.23 1.12 12.23
CA GLY A 678 2.94 1.78 12.35
C GLY A 678 1.90 0.83 12.90
N VAL A 679 1.06 1.33 13.79
CA VAL A 679 -0.07 0.63 14.38
C VAL A 679 -1.33 1.46 14.20
N TRP A 680 -2.39 0.81 13.74
CA TRP A 680 -3.76 1.31 13.75
C TRP A 680 -4.63 0.40 14.63
N THR A 681 -5.55 0.97 15.39
CA THR A 681 -6.56 0.21 16.14
C THR A 681 -7.92 0.90 16.03
N GLY A 682 -8.98 0.13 15.89
CA GLY A 682 -10.33 0.63 15.67
C GLY A 682 -11.32 -0.47 15.31
N ASN A 683 -12.43 -0.12 14.67
CA ASN A 683 -13.42 -1.07 14.18
C ASN A 683 -13.43 -1.09 12.65
N SER A 684 -13.46 -2.27 12.05
CA SER A 684 -13.40 -2.43 10.58
C SER A 684 -14.56 -1.74 9.85
N ASP A 685 -15.74 -1.67 10.47
CA ASP A 685 -16.92 -0.97 9.96
C ASP A 685 -16.89 0.56 10.19
N GLY A 686 -15.90 1.07 10.92
CA GLY A 686 -15.78 2.48 11.28
C GLY A 686 -16.77 2.95 12.34
N THR A 687 -17.34 2.05 13.14
CA THR A 687 -18.07 2.42 14.37
C THR A 687 -17.12 3.08 15.38
N PRO A 688 -17.55 4.15 16.08
CA PRO A 688 -16.73 4.81 17.10
C PRO A 688 -16.34 3.92 18.28
N MET A 689 -15.13 4.10 18.82
CA MET A 689 -14.70 3.55 20.10
C MET A 689 -15.13 4.43 21.28
N TRP A 690 -15.10 3.89 22.50
CA TRP A 690 -15.43 4.59 23.75
C TRP A 690 -14.22 5.31 24.35
N GLY A 691 -14.16 6.63 24.22
CA GLY A 691 -13.22 7.49 24.96
C GLY A 691 -11.73 7.18 24.76
N ASN A 692 -11.38 6.40 23.73
CA ASN A 692 -10.04 5.85 23.53
C ASN A 692 -9.22 6.74 22.58
N SER A 693 -8.11 7.30 23.05
CA SER A 693 -7.19 8.07 22.21
C SER A 693 -6.09 7.20 21.61
N GLY A 694 -5.38 7.71 20.61
CA GLY A 694 -4.25 7.02 19.98
C GLY A 694 -3.12 6.70 20.97
N ALA A 695 -3.01 7.49 22.04
CA ALA A 695 -2.05 7.25 23.12
C ALA A 695 -2.45 6.11 24.06
N ALA A 696 -3.75 5.80 24.16
CA ALA A 696 -4.28 4.71 24.98
C ALA A 696 -4.58 3.45 24.15
N GLY A 697 -4.95 3.59 22.89
CA GLY A 697 -5.27 2.49 21.97
C GLY A 697 -4.06 1.94 21.22
N ALA A 698 -3.45 2.73 20.33
CA ALA A 698 -2.40 2.24 19.44
C ALA A 698 -0.98 2.28 20.05
N ALA A 699 -0.69 3.29 20.90
CA ALA A 699 0.67 3.49 21.42
C ALA A 699 1.18 2.35 22.33
N PRO A 700 0.37 1.73 23.21
CA PRO A 700 0.83 0.59 24.00
C PRO A 700 1.20 -0.62 23.14
N LEU A 701 0.41 -0.91 22.10
CA LEU A 701 0.70 -1.99 21.16
C LEU A 701 2.00 -1.71 20.37
N TRP A 702 2.15 -0.49 19.84
CA TRP A 702 3.39 -0.07 19.18
C TRP A 702 4.61 -0.22 20.11
N HIS A 703 4.47 0.19 21.37
CA HIS A 703 5.53 0.06 22.37
C HIS A 703 5.92 -1.41 22.60
N ASN A 704 4.94 -2.27 22.85
CA ASN A 704 5.20 -3.68 23.13
C ASN A 704 5.88 -4.38 21.96
N PHE A 705 5.37 -4.18 20.73
CA PHE A 705 5.97 -4.75 19.52
C PHE A 705 7.42 -4.28 19.34
N MET A 706 7.68 -2.98 19.47
CA MET A 706 9.02 -2.44 19.30
C MET A 706 9.99 -2.94 20.39
N GLU A 707 9.55 -3.01 21.66
CA GLU A 707 10.36 -3.57 22.75
C GLU A 707 10.65 -5.06 22.56
N ALA A 708 9.68 -5.83 22.09
CA ALA A 708 9.87 -7.25 21.79
C ALA A 708 10.92 -7.45 20.69
N VAL A 709 10.86 -6.65 19.62
CA VAL A 709 11.90 -6.66 18.56
C VAL A 709 13.28 -6.22 19.09
N ILE A 710 13.33 -5.21 19.97
CA ILE A 710 14.59 -4.76 20.59
C ILE A 710 15.17 -5.82 21.53
N ALA A 711 14.32 -6.58 22.24
CA ALA A 711 14.77 -7.61 23.16
C ALA A 711 15.28 -8.87 22.45
N ASP A 712 14.70 -9.21 21.28
CA ASP A 712 15.07 -10.40 20.52
C ASP A 712 16.38 -10.21 19.73
N LYS A 713 17.32 -11.14 19.91
CA LYS A 713 18.63 -11.07 19.23
C LYS A 713 18.51 -11.33 17.73
N GLY A 714 17.72 -12.32 17.32
CA GLY A 714 17.55 -12.69 15.91
C GLY A 714 16.88 -11.56 15.13
N MET A 715 15.86 -10.91 15.70
CA MET A 715 15.21 -9.77 15.08
C MET A 715 16.12 -8.54 15.01
N ARG A 716 17.00 -8.32 16.00
CA ARG A 716 18.03 -7.26 15.91
C ARG A 716 19.05 -7.53 14.82
N GLU A 717 19.52 -8.77 14.69
CA GLU A 717 20.41 -9.19 13.60
C GLU A 717 19.73 -8.99 12.23
N LEU A 718 18.46 -9.37 12.10
CA LEU A 718 17.64 -9.18 10.90
C LEU A 718 17.57 -7.71 10.45
N ILE A 719 17.31 -6.79 11.37
CA ILE A 719 17.20 -5.36 11.05
C ILE A 719 18.57 -4.66 10.99
N GLY A 720 19.67 -5.37 11.23
CA GLY A 720 21.03 -4.83 11.26
C GLY A 720 21.32 -3.93 12.46
N ALA A 721 20.58 -4.10 13.56
CA ALA A 721 20.75 -3.32 14.77
C ALA A 721 21.87 -3.88 15.67
N PRO A 722 22.78 -3.02 16.19
CA PRO A 722 23.88 -3.45 17.04
C PRO A 722 23.42 -3.78 18.47
N ASP A 723 24.22 -4.62 19.15
CA ASP A 723 24.07 -4.88 20.60
C ASP A 723 24.37 -3.62 21.45
N ASP A 724 25.33 -2.79 21.03
CA ASP A 724 25.73 -1.59 21.74
C ASP A 724 24.60 -0.54 21.76
N PRO A 725 24.02 -0.20 22.93
CA PRO A 725 22.98 0.82 23.05
C PRO A 725 23.42 2.21 22.55
N GLY A 726 24.72 2.53 22.60
CA GLY A 726 25.25 3.81 22.16
C GLY A 726 25.09 4.06 20.66
N LEU A 727 25.03 3.00 19.86
CA LEU A 727 24.89 3.08 18.40
C LEU A 727 23.44 3.28 17.94
N TRP A 728 22.47 3.24 18.85
CA TRP A 728 21.06 3.52 18.56
C TRP A 728 20.72 5.01 18.57
N ALA A 729 21.65 5.87 18.98
CA ALA A 729 21.47 7.32 18.93
C ALA A 729 21.31 7.80 17.48
N PHE A 730 20.49 8.85 17.31
CA PHE A 730 20.36 9.54 16.02
C PHE A 730 21.56 10.47 15.83
N ASP A 731 22.30 10.27 14.75
CA ASP A 731 23.50 11.05 14.44
C ASP A 731 23.13 12.49 14.05
N VAL A 732 23.84 13.47 14.60
CA VAL A 732 23.65 14.89 14.23
C VAL A 732 24.36 15.11 12.88
N PRO A 733 23.65 15.48 11.79
CA PRO A 733 24.27 15.71 10.50
C PRO A 733 25.19 16.94 10.54
N ALA A 734 26.25 16.94 9.74
CA ALA A 734 27.18 18.09 9.63
C ALA A 734 26.48 19.39 9.18
N SER A 735 25.34 19.26 8.49
CA SER A 735 24.50 20.38 8.09
C SER A 735 23.67 20.99 9.23
N VAL A 736 23.73 20.45 10.45
CA VAL A 736 22.99 20.91 11.63
C VAL A 736 23.95 21.48 12.68
N VAL A 737 23.58 22.61 13.27
CA VAL A 737 24.34 23.28 14.34
C VAL A 737 23.44 23.45 15.56
N GLN A 738 23.97 23.12 16.74
CA GLN A 738 23.29 23.41 18.01
C GLN A 738 23.69 24.79 18.52
N LEU A 739 22.71 25.63 18.85
CA LEU A 739 22.94 26.96 19.42
C LEU A 739 22.11 27.14 20.69
N PRO A 740 22.60 27.88 21.70
CA PRO A 740 21.89 28.10 22.97
C PRO A 740 20.68 29.04 22.85
N ASP A 741 20.24 29.37 21.64
CA ASP A 741 19.15 30.31 21.38
C ASP A 741 17.80 29.72 21.77
N CYS A 742 17.13 30.40 22.71
CA CYS A 742 15.77 30.15 23.10
C CYS A 742 15.03 31.47 23.21
N PRO A 743 13.83 31.62 22.59
CA PRO A 743 13.03 32.82 22.80
C PRO A 743 12.75 33.03 24.30
N PRO A 744 12.74 34.29 24.78
CA PRO A 744 12.39 34.57 26.17
C PRO A 744 10.99 34.05 26.50
N ALA A 745 10.80 33.54 27.73
CA ALA A 745 9.51 33.09 28.28
C ALA A 745 8.85 31.86 27.60
N VAL A 746 9.54 31.13 26.72
CA VAL A 746 9.08 29.82 26.21
C VAL A 746 10.03 28.69 26.60
N ARG A 747 9.53 27.46 26.63
CA ARG A 747 10.34 26.27 26.91
C ARG A 747 11.05 25.80 25.63
N CYS A 748 12.37 25.69 25.68
CA CYS A 748 13.18 25.09 24.62
C CYS A 748 13.90 23.84 25.12
N ARG A 749 14.56 23.15 24.17
CA ARG A 749 15.45 22.04 24.48
C ARG A 749 16.54 22.42 25.48
N THR A 750 16.86 21.49 26.38
CA THR A 750 18.02 21.61 27.28
C THR A 750 19.32 21.52 26.49
N GLY A 751 20.22 22.50 26.67
CA GLY A 751 21.50 22.57 25.96
C GLY A 751 21.45 23.32 24.61
N GLY A 752 20.31 23.92 24.26
CA GLY A 752 20.15 24.69 23.02
C GLY A 752 19.43 23.92 21.91
N GLU A 753 18.96 24.67 20.91
CA GLU A 753 18.18 24.14 19.78
C GLU A 753 19.03 23.85 18.54
N TYR A 754 18.53 22.94 17.71
CA TYR A 754 19.19 22.54 16.47
C TYR A 754 18.66 23.32 15.27
N PHE A 755 19.57 23.92 14.52
CA PHE A 755 19.29 24.70 13.32
C PHE A 755 20.01 24.12 12.11
N THR A 756 19.36 24.07 10.96
CA THR A 756 20.03 23.73 9.71
C THR A 756 20.92 24.89 9.27
N SER A 757 22.01 24.56 8.58
CA SER A 757 22.89 25.56 7.98
C SER A 757 22.15 26.45 6.97
N SER A 758 21.16 25.89 6.26
CA SER A 758 20.27 26.64 5.35
C SER A 758 19.47 27.70 6.12
N TRP A 759 18.82 27.31 7.22
CA TRP A 759 18.08 28.23 8.10
C TRP A 759 18.96 29.36 8.61
N LEU A 760 20.15 29.01 9.14
CA LEU A 760 21.10 29.99 9.66
C LEU A 760 21.56 30.96 8.56
N SER A 761 21.82 30.46 7.35
CA SER A 761 22.23 31.31 6.22
C SER A 761 21.12 32.31 5.82
N LYS A 762 19.86 31.87 5.86
CA LYS A 762 18.70 32.68 5.48
C LYS A 762 18.35 33.75 6.54
N THR A 763 18.64 33.49 7.82
CA THR A 763 18.17 34.33 8.95
C THR A 763 19.24 35.23 9.56
N ARG A 764 20.53 35.07 9.20
CA ARG A 764 21.69 35.80 9.75
C ARG A 764 21.60 37.34 9.74
N GLY A 765 20.74 37.94 8.91
CA GLY A 765 20.57 39.41 8.83
C GLY A 765 19.41 39.98 9.65
N ASN A 766 18.43 39.16 10.03
CA ASN A 766 17.25 39.62 10.77
C ASN A 766 17.32 39.24 12.25
N GLY A 767 18.12 38.21 12.61
CA GLY A 767 18.20 37.59 13.93
C GLY A 767 17.81 36.12 13.86
N LEU A 768 18.44 35.26 14.65
CA LEU A 768 18.16 33.80 14.66
C LEU A 768 16.72 33.47 15.06
N LEU A 769 16.08 34.43 15.76
CA LEU A 769 14.67 34.45 16.15
C LEU A 769 13.83 35.45 15.34
N ALA A 770 14.34 36.06 14.27
CA ALA A 770 13.57 37.03 13.50
C ALA A 770 12.76 36.38 12.38
N GLY A 771 11.52 36.85 12.20
CA GLY A 771 10.50 36.16 11.42
C GLY A 771 9.94 34.90 12.11
N THR A 772 10.27 34.66 13.39
CA THR A 772 9.88 33.44 14.12
C THR A 772 8.53 33.50 14.81
N VAL A 773 7.67 34.44 14.44
CA VAL A 773 6.29 34.45 14.87
C VAL A 773 5.41 34.18 13.67
N VAL A 774 4.84 32.97 13.59
CA VAL A 774 3.77 32.70 12.64
C VAL A 774 2.51 33.42 13.15
N THR A 775 2.33 34.68 12.75
CA THR A 775 1.12 35.45 13.02
C THR A 775 0.07 35.08 11.96
N GLY A 776 -0.85 34.17 12.29
CA GLY A 776 -2.07 34.02 11.52
C GLY A 776 -3.02 35.20 11.78
N LYS A 777 -3.95 35.49 10.86
CA LYS A 777 -5.13 36.31 11.17
C LYS A 777 -5.86 35.65 12.35
N THR A 778 -5.71 36.20 13.55
CA THR A 778 -6.47 35.79 14.72
C THR A 778 -7.88 36.34 14.57
N LEU A 779 -8.90 35.49 14.67
CA LEU A 779 -10.23 36.01 15.03
C LEU A 779 -10.20 36.52 16.48
N PRO A 780 -11.08 37.47 16.84
CA PRO A 780 -11.07 38.13 18.13
C PRO A 780 -10.97 37.12 19.28
N THR A 781 -9.95 37.25 20.11
CA THR A 781 -9.91 36.63 21.44
C THR A 781 -10.84 37.41 22.35
N HIS A 782 -12.02 36.86 22.67
CA HIS A 782 -12.88 37.43 23.71
C HIS A 782 -12.35 37.11 25.12
N PHE A 783 -12.26 38.13 25.97
CA PHE A 783 -12.58 38.18 27.42
C PHE A 783 -12.92 39.66 27.70
N ALA A 784 -13.98 40.09 28.40
CA ALA A 784 -14.92 39.49 29.33
C ALA A 784 -16.22 40.33 29.39
N ARG A 785 -17.25 39.82 30.10
CA ARG A 785 -18.51 40.52 30.38
C ARG A 785 -18.32 41.58 31.47
N ALA A 786 -18.54 42.84 31.14
CA ALA A 786 -18.95 43.87 32.09
C ALA A 786 -20.05 44.70 31.42
N ASN A 787 -21.28 44.57 31.91
CA ASN A 787 -22.46 45.36 31.54
C ASN A 787 -22.85 45.37 30.05
N ASP A 788 -23.38 44.24 29.55
CA ASP A 788 -24.21 44.12 28.32
C ASP A 788 -23.66 44.66 26.98
N PHE A 789 -22.37 45.00 26.89
CA PHE A 789 -21.70 45.32 25.61
C PHE A 789 -20.66 44.26 25.21
N VAL A 790 -20.67 43.88 23.93
CA VAL A 790 -19.67 43.01 23.30
C VAL A 790 -18.70 43.90 22.50
N ASP A 791 -17.42 43.88 22.87
CA ASP A 791 -16.37 44.62 22.16
C ASP A 791 -15.54 43.66 21.28
N PHE A 792 -15.36 44.01 20.00
CA PHE A 792 -14.54 43.25 19.04
C PHE A 792 -13.22 43.98 18.80
N SER A 793 -12.09 43.31 19.04
CA SER A 793 -10.74 43.85 18.81
C SER A 793 -9.96 42.97 17.81
N TYR A 794 -9.38 43.58 16.77
CA TYR A 794 -8.53 42.91 15.77
C TYR A 794 -7.06 43.35 15.89
N CYS A 795 -6.10 42.45 15.69
CA CYS A 795 -4.70 42.83 15.46
C CYS A 795 -4.36 42.64 13.98
N THR A 796 -3.91 43.71 13.30
CA THR A 796 -3.32 43.62 11.96
C THR A 796 -1.89 44.16 11.97
N VAL A 797 -1.00 43.51 11.22
CA VAL A 797 0.37 44.00 10.96
C VAL A 797 0.27 45.21 10.03
N ASP A 798 0.98 46.31 10.37
CA ASP A 798 1.07 47.47 9.49
C ASP A 798 2.14 47.22 8.41
N GLU A 799 1.71 46.98 7.16
CA GLU A 799 2.60 46.71 6.02
C GLU A 799 3.41 47.95 5.58
N SER A 800 3.13 49.14 6.10
CA SER A 800 3.87 50.37 5.75
C SER A 800 5.26 50.48 6.39
N ALA A 801 5.60 49.60 7.34
CA ALA A 801 6.89 49.63 8.05
C ALA A 801 8.07 48.97 7.29
N GLY A 802 7.88 48.57 6.03
CA GLY A 802 8.86 47.80 5.23
C GLY A 802 9.75 48.60 4.28
N ALA A 803 9.66 49.92 4.20
CA ALA A 803 10.41 50.70 3.22
C ALA A 803 11.13 51.91 3.84
N VAL A 804 12.36 51.71 4.30
CA VAL A 804 13.33 52.81 4.42
C VAL A 804 14.66 52.33 3.83
N ASN A 805 14.99 52.85 2.66
CA ASN A 805 16.29 52.69 2.02
C ASN A 805 17.00 54.05 2.02
N GLY A 806 18.22 54.09 2.55
CA GLY A 806 19.20 55.13 2.23
C GLY A 806 19.81 55.88 3.41
N GLY A 807 21.06 55.53 3.79
CA GLY A 807 21.94 56.42 4.55
C GLY A 807 22.82 55.72 5.59
N ARG A 808 24.13 55.67 5.33
CA ARG A 808 25.18 55.05 6.17
C ARG A 808 25.19 55.56 7.62
N THR A 809 25.28 54.67 8.61
CA THR A 809 26.43 54.48 9.53
C THR A 809 26.12 53.46 10.64
N ASN A 810 27.18 52.84 11.16
CA ASN A 810 27.19 51.70 12.08
C ASN A 810 26.43 51.91 13.39
N SER A 811 25.47 51.04 13.69
CA SER A 811 25.29 50.27 14.95
C SER A 811 23.83 49.81 15.08
N LEU A 812 23.62 48.47 15.13
CA LEU A 812 22.41 47.71 15.49
C LEU A 812 21.05 48.16 14.91
N PRO A 813 20.36 47.37 14.06
CA PRO A 813 18.96 47.60 13.74
C PRO A 813 18.04 46.61 14.45
N GLU A 814 17.33 47.08 15.49
CA GLU A 814 16.07 46.49 15.98
C GLU A 814 14.98 46.74 14.93
N THR A 815 14.46 45.68 14.30
CA THR A 815 13.22 45.75 13.50
C THR A 815 12.03 45.30 14.36
N ARG A 816 11.38 46.25 15.04
CA ARG A 816 10.09 46.02 15.72
C ARG A 816 8.95 46.23 14.72
N SER A 817 8.13 45.22 14.49
CA SER A 817 6.86 45.36 13.76
C SER A 817 5.80 45.98 14.69
N LEU A 818 5.18 47.09 14.29
CA LEU A 818 4.06 47.71 15.01
C LEU A 818 2.74 47.01 14.64
N LEU A 819 1.91 46.70 15.64
CA LEU A 819 0.56 46.16 15.48
C LEU A 819 -0.47 47.28 15.61
N ARG A 820 -1.44 47.34 14.69
CA ARG A 820 -2.56 48.29 14.73
C ARG A 820 -3.83 47.59 15.19
N LEU A 821 -4.52 48.16 16.19
CA LEU A 821 -5.84 47.72 16.66
C LEU A 821 -6.95 48.55 16.00
N SER A 822 -7.99 47.88 15.51
CA SER A 822 -9.24 48.51 15.07
C SER A 822 -10.43 47.86 15.79
N SER A 823 -11.42 48.67 16.19
CA SER A 823 -12.66 48.22 16.83
C SER A 823 -13.89 48.68 16.03
N TRP A 824 -14.96 47.88 16.09
CA TRP A 824 -16.30 48.19 15.56
C TRP A 824 -17.33 47.87 16.65
N VAL A 825 -18.28 48.78 16.88
CA VAL A 825 -19.34 48.65 17.89
C VAL A 825 -20.67 48.40 17.19
N GLY A 826 -21.45 47.38 17.59
CA GLY A 826 -22.75 47.07 16.98
C GLY A 826 -23.74 46.32 17.88
N LEU A 827 -24.71 47.09 18.40
CA LEU A 827 -26.07 46.78 18.91
C LEU A 827 -26.27 45.90 20.17
N ALA A 828 -27.09 46.44 21.08
CA ALA A 828 -27.45 45.92 22.40
C ALA A 828 -28.63 44.92 22.38
N PHE A 829 -28.63 43.95 23.30
CA PHE A 829 -29.80 43.12 23.64
C PHE A 829 -30.27 43.42 25.08
N PRO A 830 -31.57 43.27 25.41
CA PRO A 830 -32.14 43.70 26.69
C PRO A 830 -31.82 42.76 27.87
N PRO A 831 -31.88 43.25 29.14
CA PRO A 831 -31.28 42.60 30.31
C PRO A 831 -32.23 41.63 31.05
N GLY A 832 -31.67 40.59 31.68
CA GLY A 832 -32.40 39.75 32.63
C GLY A 832 -31.59 38.64 33.33
N TYR A 833 -31.43 38.80 34.65
CA TYR A 833 -31.15 37.81 35.71
C TYR A 833 -29.70 37.56 36.21
N SER A 834 -29.49 38.09 37.42
CA SER A 834 -28.50 37.77 38.48
C SER A 834 -28.83 36.44 39.20
N THR A 835 -27.91 35.61 39.74
CA THR A 835 -27.21 35.79 41.03
C THR A 835 -26.31 34.56 41.38
N VAL A 836 -25.09 34.82 41.87
CA VAL A 836 -24.37 34.36 43.10
C VAL A 836 -24.52 32.91 43.68
N GLY A 837 -23.40 32.16 43.74
CA GLY A 837 -22.79 31.60 44.98
C GLY A 837 -23.05 30.15 45.46
N ARG A 838 -22.02 29.27 45.43
CA ARG A 838 -21.64 28.27 46.48
C ARG A 838 -20.33 27.50 46.12
N PRO A 839 -19.55 27.01 47.12
CA PRO A 839 -18.27 26.30 46.89
C PRO A 839 -18.45 24.82 46.55
N LEU A 840 -17.49 24.26 45.79
CA LEU A 840 -17.45 22.86 45.35
C LEU A 840 -17.23 21.87 46.53
N PRO A 841 -17.96 20.75 46.62
CA PRO A 841 -17.66 19.66 47.55
C PRO A 841 -16.56 18.74 47.00
N PRO A 842 -15.90 17.93 47.85
CA PRO A 842 -14.88 16.97 47.42
C PRO A 842 -15.52 15.81 46.63
N MET A 843 -14.75 15.28 45.67
CA MET A 843 -15.16 14.18 44.77
C MET A 843 -15.54 12.91 45.54
N PRO A 844 -16.67 12.24 45.25
CA PRO A 844 -16.96 10.91 45.78
C PRO A 844 -16.38 9.80 44.90
N GLU A 845 -15.93 8.72 45.55
CA GLU A 845 -15.66 7.41 44.97
C GLU A 845 -16.91 6.84 44.30
N ILE A 846 -16.76 6.28 43.09
CA ILE A 846 -17.85 5.71 42.30
C ILE A 846 -18.09 4.27 42.77
N GLN A 847 -19.21 4.04 43.46
CA GLN A 847 -19.87 2.74 43.49
C GLN A 847 -20.86 2.63 42.32
N VAL A 848 -20.87 1.46 41.69
CA VAL A 848 -21.74 1.10 40.58
C VAL A 848 -23.08 0.67 41.15
N ASP A 849 -24.16 1.31 40.74
CA ASP A 849 -25.52 0.78 40.91
C ASP A 849 -26.24 0.79 39.57
N GLU A 850 -26.89 -0.34 39.29
CA GLU A 850 -27.69 -0.67 38.12
C GLU A 850 -29.05 0.02 38.22
N ASP A 851 -29.40 0.91 37.29
CA ASP A 851 -30.81 1.28 37.09
C ASP A 851 -31.10 1.68 35.64
N GLU A 852 -32.05 0.96 35.03
CA GLU A 852 -32.24 0.78 33.58
C GLU A 852 -33.20 1.81 32.93
N ASN A 853 -33.45 2.97 33.53
CA ASN A 853 -34.55 3.86 33.11
C ASN A 853 -34.20 5.36 32.89
N ALA A 854 -32.97 5.69 32.47
CA ALA A 854 -32.57 7.07 32.17
C ALA A 854 -32.50 7.44 30.67
N LEU A 855 -33.19 6.70 29.79
CA LEU A 855 -33.07 6.83 28.33
C LEU A 855 -33.98 7.89 27.65
N ASN A 856 -34.62 8.80 28.40
CA ASN A 856 -35.52 9.82 27.82
C ASN A 856 -35.39 11.25 28.37
N SER A 857 -34.23 11.63 28.93
CA SER A 857 -33.98 13.04 29.27
C SER A 857 -33.24 13.77 28.15
N PRO A 858 -33.68 14.98 27.71
CA PRO A 858 -32.88 15.80 26.81
C PRO A 858 -31.53 16.11 27.47
N PRO A 859 -30.44 16.26 26.69
CA PRO A 859 -29.13 16.54 27.25
C PRO A 859 -29.20 17.82 28.11
N PRO A 860 -28.51 17.86 29.27
CA PRO A 860 -28.46 19.06 30.10
C PRO A 860 -27.94 20.22 29.24
N GLU A 861 -28.65 21.35 29.26
CA GLU A 861 -28.16 22.62 28.72
C GLU A 861 -26.79 22.91 29.34
N TYR A 862 -25.74 22.85 28.52
CA TYR A 862 -24.37 23.07 28.94
C TYR A 862 -24.19 24.52 29.41
N ARG A 863 -23.86 24.70 30.69
CA ARG A 863 -23.36 25.96 31.23
C ARG A 863 -21.96 26.24 30.67
N GLU A 864 -21.72 27.47 30.25
CA GLU A 864 -20.41 27.98 29.88
C GLU A 864 -19.50 28.03 31.12
N ASP A 865 -18.50 27.15 31.18
CA ASP A 865 -17.44 27.23 32.18
C ASP A 865 -16.44 28.33 31.79
N LEU A 866 -16.41 29.40 32.58
CA LEU A 866 -15.49 30.52 32.45
C LEU A 866 -14.06 30.11 32.87
N VAL A 867 -13.08 30.38 32.02
CA VAL A 867 -11.66 30.18 32.33
C VAL A 867 -11.15 31.34 33.19
N TYR A 868 -10.59 31.03 34.36
CA TYR A 868 -10.01 32.01 35.28
C TYR A 868 -8.58 32.38 34.86
N ILE A 869 -8.38 33.64 34.44
CA ILE A 869 -7.05 34.23 34.23
C ILE A 869 -6.69 34.99 35.51
N PRO A 870 -5.51 34.76 36.12
CA PRO A 870 -5.08 35.48 37.32
C PRO A 870 -5.09 37.00 37.08
N ALA A 871 -5.62 37.78 38.03
CA ALA A 871 -5.76 39.24 37.89
C ALA A 871 -4.44 39.95 37.54
N THR A 872 -3.30 39.39 37.96
CA THR A 872 -1.96 39.89 37.65
C THR A 872 -1.56 39.72 36.19
N GLU A 873 -2.04 38.69 35.50
CA GLU A 873 -1.80 38.48 34.06
C GLU A 873 -2.75 39.34 33.22
N LEU A 874 -3.99 39.53 33.70
CA LEU A 874 -4.96 40.44 33.10
C LEU A 874 -4.48 41.90 33.12
N GLU A 875 -3.82 42.32 34.20
CA GLU A 875 -3.28 43.68 34.35
C GLU A 875 -2.09 43.94 33.41
N LYS A 876 -1.24 42.93 33.17
CA LYS A 876 -0.14 42.99 32.18
C LYS A 876 -0.66 43.17 30.76
N PHE A 877 -1.72 42.44 30.39
CA PHE A 877 -2.37 42.58 29.09
C PHE A 877 -3.04 43.96 28.92
N ARG A 878 -3.66 44.49 29.97
CA ARG A 878 -4.26 45.84 29.98
C ARG A 878 -3.21 46.95 29.80
N LEU A 879 -2.08 46.86 30.49
CA LEU A 879 -0.98 47.82 30.38
C LEU A 879 -0.30 47.78 29.00
N LEU A 880 -0.11 46.58 28.45
CA LEU A 880 0.41 46.40 27.10
C LEU A 880 -0.56 46.98 26.06
N SER A 881 -1.85 46.69 26.20
CA SER A 881 -2.91 47.18 25.31
C SER A 881 -3.07 48.71 25.36
N TYR A 882 -3.03 49.32 26.55
CA TYR A 882 -3.09 50.77 26.71
C TYR A 882 -1.86 51.48 26.11
N SER A 883 -0.66 50.95 26.35
CA SER A 883 0.56 51.57 25.81
C SER A 883 0.70 51.43 24.30
N MET A 884 0.21 50.31 23.74
CA MET A 884 0.15 50.10 22.29
C MET A 884 -0.93 50.94 21.62
N LYS A 885 -2.01 51.28 22.34
CA LYS A 885 -3.08 52.17 21.88
C LYS A 885 -2.62 53.64 21.78
N GLU A 886 -1.74 54.08 22.67
CA GLU A 886 -1.28 55.47 22.77
C GLU A 886 0.13 55.71 22.17
N GLY A 887 0.79 54.68 21.62
CA GLY A 887 2.11 54.80 20.99
C GLY A 887 3.27 55.08 21.97
N ILE A 888 3.09 54.73 23.24
CA ILE A 888 4.09 54.96 24.28
C ILE A 888 5.02 53.73 24.36
N PRO A 889 6.35 53.89 24.26
CA PRO A 889 7.28 52.78 24.50
C PRO A 889 7.34 52.46 25.99
N VAL A 890 6.91 51.25 26.40
CA VAL A 890 7.14 50.75 27.77
C VAL A 890 8.38 49.88 27.79
N SER A 891 9.35 50.26 28.62
CA SER A 891 10.32 49.29 29.15
C SER A 891 9.64 48.58 30.33
N LEU A 892 9.38 47.29 30.21
CA LEU A 892 8.89 46.50 31.35
C LEU A 892 10.06 46.25 32.31
N GLY A 893 10.36 47.27 33.13
CA GLY A 893 11.17 47.11 34.33
C GLY A 893 10.47 46.22 35.36
N SER A 894 11.23 45.76 36.36
CA SER A 894 10.71 44.88 37.42
C SER A 894 9.59 45.56 38.22
N CYS A 895 8.66 44.78 38.76
CA CYS A 895 7.47 45.22 39.49
C CYS A 895 7.72 46.15 40.72
N SER A 896 8.97 46.49 41.06
CA SER A 896 9.33 47.36 42.18
C SER A 896 9.04 48.86 41.95
N ASP A 897 8.81 49.29 40.71
CA ASP A 897 8.94 50.72 40.36
C ASP A 897 7.60 51.46 40.11
N LEU A 898 6.46 50.79 40.33
CA LEU A 898 5.13 51.39 40.16
C LEU A 898 4.73 52.23 41.39
N ARG A 899 4.53 53.54 41.20
CA ARG A 899 4.05 54.45 42.25
C ARG A 899 2.53 54.57 42.23
N TYR A 900 1.94 54.46 43.42
CA TYR A 900 0.50 54.58 43.63
C TYR A 900 0.18 55.69 44.64
N TYR A 901 -0.98 56.31 44.50
CA TYR A 901 -1.53 57.31 45.40
C TYR A 901 -2.96 56.96 45.78
N THR A 902 -3.27 56.91 47.07
CA THR A 902 -4.64 56.67 47.54
C THR A 902 -5.38 58.00 47.67
N ALA A 903 -6.48 58.14 46.93
CA ALA A 903 -7.33 59.33 46.94
C ALA A 903 -7.90 59.62 48.33
N ARG A 904 -7.83 60.89 48.74
CA ARG A 904 -8.34 61.41 50.03
C ARG A 904 -9.58 62.27 49.82
N ALA A 905 -10.33 62.52 50.88
CA ALA A 905 -11.49 63.42 50.83
C ALA A 905 -11.06 64.81 50.34
N GLY A 906 -11.68 65.26 49.25
CA GLY A 906 -11.38 66.54 48.60
C GLY A 906 -10.41 66.45 47.43
N ASP A 907 -9.80 65.28 47.18
CA ASP A 907 -9.01 65.07 45.98
C ASP A 907 -9.90 65.12 44.74
N ASN A 908 -9.38 65.73 43.68
CA ASN A 908 -9.97 65.68 42.36
C ASN A 908 -8.87 65.49 41.33
N TRP A 909 -9.25 64.94 40.18
CA TRP A 909 -8.32 64.57 39.12
C TRP A 909 -7.45 65.74 38.65
N ALA A 910 -8.02 66.94 38.51
CA ALA A 910 -7.31 68.15 38.12
C ALA A 910 -6.25 68.58 39.14
N GLY A 911 -6.54 68.38 40.43
CA GLY A 911 -5.63 68.67 41.54
C GLY A 911 -4.48 67.68 41.60
N LEU A 912 -4.78 66.37 41.51
CA LEU A 912 -3.76 65.33 41.53
C LEU A 912 -2.87 65.35 40.29
N ALA A 913 -3.45 65.60 39.12
CA ALA A 913 -2.69 65.74 37.88
C ALA A 913 -1.67 66.88 37.97
N ARG A 914 -2.07 68.03 38.51
CA ARG A 914 -1.15 69.15 38.80
C ARG A 914 -0.10 68.79 39.84
N ALA A 915 -0.48 68.15 40.94
CA ALA A 915 0.43 67.80 42.03
C ALA A 915 1.56 66.87 41.59
N TYR A 916 1.29 66.00 40.60
CA TYR A 916 2.26 65.04 40.08
C TYR A 916 2.82 65.40 38.69
N GLY A 917 2.54 66.61 38.19
CA GLY A 917 3.11 67.10 36.92
C GLY A 917 2.63 66.34 35.68
N LEU A 918 1.39 65.84 35.69
CA LEU A 918 0.79 65.05 34.62
C LEU A 918 -0.38 65.78 33.97
N PRO A 919 -0.65 65.58 32.67
CA PRO A 919 -1.93 65.95 32.09
C PRO A 919 -3.06 65.17 32.78
N GLU A 920 -4.18 65.84 33.11
CA GLU A 920 -5.31 65.20 33.79
C GLU A 920 -5.89 64.03 32.98
N THR A 921 -5.87 64.14 31.65
CA THR A 921 -6.26 63.07 30.73
C THR A 921 -5.37 61.84 30.85
N VAL A 922 -4.07 62.02 31.09
CA VAL A 922 -3.10 60.92 31.26
C VAL A 922 -3.29 60.25 32.63
N LEU A 923 -3.51 61.04 33.69
CA LEU A 923 -3.77 60.49 35.02
C LEU A 923 -5.10 59.73 35.08
N ARG A 924 -6.16 60.24 34.44
CA ARG A 924 -7.46 59.55 34.32
C ARG A 924 -7.36 58.32 33.42
N GLY A 925 -6.63 58.42 32.30
CA GLY A 925 -6.42 57.32 31.36
C GLY A 925 -5.65 56.14 31.96
N ALA A 926 -4.73 56.40 32.90
CA ALA A 926 -4.05 55.35 33.66
C ALA A 926 -4.93 54.70 34.76
N ASN A 927 -6.10 55.28 35.07
CA ASN A 927 -6.97 54.91 36.19
C ASN A 927 -8.45 54.81 35.77
N LEU A 928 -8.71 54.26 34.59
CA LEU A 928 -10.05 54.18 33.97
C LEU A 928 -11.08 53.39 34.79
N HIS A 929 -10.64 52.65 35.80
CA HIS A 929 -11.51 51.90 36.72
C HIS A 929 -12.16 52.79 37.79
N VAL A 930 -11.77 54.07 37.89
CA VAL A 930 -12.32 55.01 38.88
C VAL A 930 -13.28 55.97 38.20
N GLU A 931 -14.58 55.74 38.38
CA GLU A 931 -15.65 56.56 37.83
C GLU A 931 -16.26 57.46 38.92
N GLY A 932 -16.28 58.77 38.70
CA GLY A 932 -16.87 59.75 39.61
C GLY A 932 -15.86 60.46 40.53
N SER A 933 -16.32 60.82 41.73
CA SER A 933 -15.54 61.56 42.74
C SER A 933 -14.50 60.67 43.41
N LEU A 934 -13.27 61.16 43.54
CA LEU A 934 -12.15 60.44 44.14
C LEU A 934 -12.26 60.39 45.67
N TYR A 935 -12.50 59.22 46.25
CA TYR A 935 -12.39 58.98 47.68
C TYR A 935 -12.03 57.52 48.03
N GLY A 936 -10.79 57.29 48.45
CA GLY A 936 -10.30 55.99 48.94
C GLY A 936 -9.74 55.06 47.87
N GLU A 937 -9.84 55.41 46.59
CA GLU A 937 -9.32 54.59 45.49
C GLU A 937 -7.80 54.70 45.36
N ARG A 938 -7.15 53.62 44.93
CA ARG A 938 -5.70 53.57 44.75
C ARG A 938 -5.35 53.85 43.28
N LEU A 939 -4.80 55.03 43.03
CA LEU A 939 -4.48 55.56 41.70
C LEU A 939 -3.03 55.29 41.32
N LEU A 940 -2.80 54.81 40.10
CA LEU A 940 -1.49 54.67 39.47
C LEU A 940 -0.99 56.04 38.97
N LEU A 941 0.27 56.38 39.28
CA LEU A 941 0.91 57.63 38.84
C LEU A 941 1.95 57.35 37.73
N PRO A 942 1.61 57.55 36.44
CA PRO A 942 2.57 57.37 35.33
C PRO A 942 3.63 58.49 35.31
N ARG A 943 4.83 58.24 34.78
CA ARG A 943 5.79 59.31 34.44
C ARG A 943 5.53 59.77 33.00
N ALA A 944 5.43 61.08 32.74
CA ALA A 944 5.27 61.63 31.39
C ALA A 944 6.47 62.49 30.95
N ILE A 945 6.85 62.40 29.68
CA ILE A 945 7.79 63.31 29.00
C ILE A 945 6.94 64.30 28.17
N PRO A 946 7.08 65.63 28.34
CA PRO A 946 6.27 66.60 27.60
C PRO A 946 6.91 67.01 26.26
N ILE A 947 6.11 67.12 25.19
CA ILE A 947 6.49 67.77 23.92
C ILE A 947 5.90 69.19 23.93
N ARG A 948 6.72 70.22 23.70
CA ARG A 948 6.25 71.62 23.51
C ARG A 948 6.32 71.99 22.03
N LEU A 949 5.27 72.66 21.53
CA LEU A 949 5.24 73.30 20.21
C LEU A 949 5.90 74.69 20.33
N HIS A 950 6.80 75.05 19.41
CA HIS A 950 7.41 76.39 19.35
C HIS A 950 6.39 77.45 18.88
N ALA A 951 6.57 78.69 19.34
CA ALA A 951 5.64 79.81 19.11
C ALA A 951 5.64 80.38 17.67
N GLU A 952 6.44 79.84 16.76
CA GLU A 952 6.62 80.34 15.38
C GLU A 952 6.17 79.32 14.31
N SER A 953 5.16 78.50 14.60
CA SER A 953 4.60 77.58 13.59
C SER A 953 3.98 78.35 12.40
N MET A 954 4.34 78.00 11.16
CA MET A 954 3.67 78.49 9.96
C MET A 954 2.15 78.23 10.02
N ILE A 955 1.31 79.14 9.52
CA ILE A 955 -0.15 78.96 9.47
C ILE A 955 -0.60 78.78 8.01
N HIS A 956 -1.36 77.71 7.77
CA HIS A 956 -2.00 77.43 6.50
C HIS A 956 -3.51 77.68 6.58
N GLU A 957 -4.03 78.56 5.71
CA GLU A 957 -5.47 78.78 5.55
C GLU A 957 -6.05 77.80 4.52
N VAL A 958 -6.94 76.93 4.97
CA VAL A 958 -7.60 75.90 4.16
C VAL A 958 -8.34 76.54 2.99
N GLN A 959 -8.11 76.05 1.78
CA GLN A 959 -8.78 76.47 0.55
C GLN A 959 -9.86 75.46 0.10
N SER A 960 -10.71 75.84 -0.85
CA SER A 960 -11.68 74.93 -1.45
C SER A 960 -10.98 73.78 -2.18
N GLY A 961 -11.20 72.55 -1.72
CA GLY A 961 -10.53 71.35 -2.23
C GLY A 961 -9.40 70.83 -1.33
N ASP A 962 -9.01 71.58 -0.30
CA ASP A 962 -8.01 71.09 0.66
C ASP A 962 -8.58 70.02 1.59
N SER A 963 -7.73 69.04 1.89
CA SER A 963 -7.98 68.01 2.89
C SER A 963 -6.74 67.86 3.77
N TRP A 964 -6.89 67.27 4.97
CA TRP A 964 -5.76 67.00 5.84
C TRP A 964 -4.61 66.28 5.13
N VAL A 965 -4.93 65.41 4.17
CA VAL A 965 -3.95 64.63 3.38
C VAL A 965 -3.21 65.55 2.42
N ILE A 966 -3.94 66.44 1.72
CA ILE A 966 -3.35 67.37 0.75
C ILE A 966 -2.44 68.37 1.45
N ILE A 967 -2.84 68.88 2.62
CA ILE A 967 -2.04 69.83 3.40
C ILE A 967 -0.82 69.12 4.01
N ALA A 968 -0.99 67.92 4.59
CA ALA A 968 0.12 67.13 5.12
C ALA A 968 1.16 66.80 4.06
N ALA A 969 0.73 66.41 2.86
CA ALA A 969 1.61 66.15 1.72
C ALA A 969 2.28 67.44 1.20
N LYS A 970 1.56 68.58 1.17
CA LYS A 970 2.08 69.88 0.74
C LYS A 970 3.25 70.36 1.59
N TYR A 971 3.24 70.03 2.89
CA TYR A 971 4.28 70.43 3.85
C TYR A 971 5.19 69.28 4.29
N ASP A 972 5.08 68.11 3.65
CA ASP A 972 5.86 66.90 3.94
C ASP A 972 5.91 66.50 5.44
N ILE A 973 4.75 66.58 6.10
CA ILE A 973 4.59 66.23 7.52
C ILE A 973 3.58 65.11 7.72
N PRO A 974 3.75 64.25 8.73
CA PRO A 974 2.75 63.23 9.04
C PRO A 974 1.39 63.86 9.36
N ILE A 975 0.33 63.32 8.75
CA ILE A 975 -1.05 63.82 8.95
C ILE A 975 -1.48 63.78 10.43
N SER A 976 -0.94 62.83 11.20
CA SER A 976 -1.16 62.69 12.64
C SER A 976 -0.53 63.86 13.41
N LEU A 977 0.66 64.30 13.01
CA LEU A 977 1.36 65.43 13.61
C LEU A 977 0.67 66.76 13.27
N LEU A 978 0.24 66.93 12.03
CA LEU A 978 -0.56 68.09 11.60
C LEU A 978 -1.89 68.19 12.37
N ARG A 979 -2.54 67.04 12.62
CA ARG A 979 -3.77 66.99 13.43
C ARG A 979 -3.50 67.26 14.91
N ALA A 980 -2.43 66.69 15.46
CA ALA A 980 -2.04 66.90 16.86
C ALA A 980 -1.67 68.36 17.15
N ALA A 981 -1.07 69.05 16.17
CA ALA A 981 -0.79 70.49 16.26
C ALA A 981 -2.06 71.36 16.13
N ASN A 982 -3.17 70.83 15.61
CA ASN A 982 -4.42 71.55 15.35
C ASN A 982 -5.66 70.86 15.93
N PRO A 983 -5.68 70.57 17.24
CA PRO A 983 -6.75 69.79 17.85
C PRO A 983 -8.12 70.47 17.72
N ASN A 984 -8.14 71.80 17.66
CA ASN A 984 -9.36 72.60 17.57
C ASN A 984 -10.02 72.57 16.16
N ALA A 985 -9.28 72.16 15.13
CA ALA A 985 -9.81 72.02 13.77
C ALA A 985 -10.34 70.60 13.48
N ILE A 986 -10.20 69.67 14.43
CA ILE A 986 -10.69 68.29 14.31
C ILE A 986 -12.19 68.26 14.61
N ARG A 987 -12.99 67.99 13.59
CA ARG A 987 -14.45 67.87 13.66
C ARG A 987 -14.92 66.45 13.30
N PRO A 988 -16.18 66.09 13.60
CA PRO A 988 -16.75 64.82 13.15
C PRO A 988 -16.57 64.66 11.63
N TYR A 989 -16.09 63.50 11.20
CA TYR A 989 -15.74 63.15 9.81
C TYR A 989 -14.48 63.82 9.22
N TYR A 990 -13.68 64.54 10.01
CA TYR A 990 -12.37 65.12 9.61
C TYR A 990 -12.44 66.07 8.38
N ILE A 991 -13.58 66.74 8.18
CA ILE A 991 -13.77 67.67 7.06
C ILE A 991 -13.22 69.06 7.43
N LEU A 992 -12.26 69.55 6.65
CA LEU A 992 -11.77 70.93 6.73
C LEU A 992 -12.69 71.87 5.96
N ARG A 993 -12.91 73.10 6.46
CA ARG A 993 -13.69 74.12 5.77
C ARG A 993 -12.78 75.19 5.18
N PRO A 994 -13.06 75.70 3.98
CA PRO A 994 -12.32 76.84 3.44
C PRO A 994 -12.36 78.01 4.44
N GLY A 995 -11.19 78.55 4.78
CA GLY A 995 -10.98 79.58 5.79
C GLY A 995 -10.54 79.08 7.18
N ASP A 996 -10.50 77.77 7.44
CA ASP A 996 -9.91 77.24 8.68
C ASP A 996 -8.38 77.51 8.71
N LEU A 997 -7.83 77.92 9.85
CA LEU A 997 -6.39 78.17 10.03
C LEU A 997 -5.71 77.01 10.75
N LEU A 998 -4.67 76.42 10.13
CA LEU A 998 -3.91 75.29 10.66
C LEU A 998 -2.44 75.63 10.90
N HIS A 999 -1.95 75.39 12.11
CA HIS A 999 -0.54 75.43 12.50
C HIS A 999 0.24 74.26 11.89
N ILE A 1000 1.23 74.56 11.07
CA ILE A 1000 2.15 73.61 10.46
C ILE A 1000 3.37 73.47 11.40
N PRO A 1001 3.58 72.31 12.03
CA PRO A 1001 4.73 72.09 12.91
C PRO A 1001 6.03 71.98 12.10
N GLU A 1002 7.02 72.83 12.41
CA GLU A 1002 8.37 72.76 11.82
C GLU A 1002 9.35 72.05 12.78
N ASN A 1003 10.22 71.21 12.21
CA ASN A 1003 11.42 70.60 12.81
C ASN A 1003 11.26 70.02 14.24
N LEU A 1004 11.03 68.70 14.32
CA LEU A 1004 11.07 67.94 15.57
C LEU A 1004 12.53 67.69 16.01
N GLU A 1005 13.14 68.57 16.80
CA GLU A 1005 14.32 68.22 17.60
C GLU A 1005 13.87 67.55 18.91
N ILE A 1006 14.10 66.24 19.04
CA ILE A 1006 13.91 65.51 20.28
C ILE A 1006 15.16 65.71 21.15
N TYR A 1007 15.10 66.59 22.14
CA TYR A 1007 16.18 66.74 23.13
C TYR A 1007 16.30 65.48 24.00
N GLN A 1008 17.47 64.83 23.97
CA GLN A 1008 17.91 63.91 25.01
C GLN A 1008 18.21 64.73 26.29
N ASN A 1009 17.56 64.42 27.40
CA ASN A 1009 17.98 64.92 28.71
C ASN A 1009 18.99 63.93 29.33
N PRO A 1010 20.21 64.38 29.71
CA PRO A 1010 21.28 63.53 30.21
C PRO A 1010 21.21 63.32 31.73
N PHE A 1011 20.20 62.61 32.25
CA PHE A 1011 20.27 62.04 33.60
C PHE A 1011 19.35 60.80 33.71
N GLU A 1012 20.00 59.66 34.02
CA GLU A 1012 19.51 58.29 34.25
C GLU A 1012 18.97 57.49 33.06
#